data_AF-A0A2S0KR21-F1
#
_entry.id   AF-A0A2S0KR21-F1
#
_cell.length_a   1.000
_cell.length_b   1.000
_cell.length_c   1.000
_cell.angle_alpha   90.00
_cell.angle_beta   90.00
_cell.angle_gamma   90.00
#
_symmetry.space_group_name_H-M   'P 1'
#
loop_
_entity.id
_entity.type
_entity.pdbx_description
1 polymer ?
#
loop_
_entity_poly.entity_id
_entity_poly.type
_entity_poly.pdbx_seq_one_letter_code
_entity_poly.pdbx_strand_id
1 'polypeptide(L)'
;MAGTDRRIFDMANFRRVTVGRLPFWRRQAIGSWVDAGVWPAKWIALPGEPEAARTVAYRNCFTLAAPEKFMLGVCADAVYRLWLDGEELATGPELGDVEHTYVDTYELALEAGPHALVAAVSSFGGRGPYAKIEFRHGFLAAVDGACAAQLETNARNWQARPVPGHRFAQIPGWPGSVGQELIFDAAGYPDGVERGEGDGWLPVTELWPGGDAELRNEFAPQPLLYPAALPDMLATPVRGWTIRYAGPDRGRQFRIADHCSEAAARAEAELKAGGLRVPPHTKTKFLIELDDYYCVRPELVVSRGRGARISLGWAETLMTEEKEVRAKGWRTEWRDRYFFGIYDRFLPDGRDGMRFYTAWYRAGRFVSLEIETAEEVLRIDRLALNEFRYPVSFESSLEFDRPELGRLAAMARRTLEMCSHDTFMDCPYYEQLMYLGDTRIQALLTLVVSRDARLVEKALRMFAASQLESGLMQSRYPSRIRQIIPTFSPFFIAMLGDYARWHGGPLVAELLPAARRVTDAYERWIGVDGLVRIPRSWNFVDWTGWPMGVPPEADGGASGIVNAIHLYGVSSLAELYELTGDAVMADYFRTRARRLSDAVVKAFWRPERGLFADTAEGNEYSEHMQAMMLLAGTLPPEIEEACGRALCEAEDLVRATVYFTFYLFEAYRKLNRPDLFDRRLDVFREMERLGLATLLEEPEPSRSDCHAWSAHILYHFYASMLGVRPVGFGFRAVEVRPQLPPGRTLKGRVVHPAGGTVEVEAGPGGATVVLPQHLSGTYYAPDGRAVALNPGRNEIKG
;
A
#
# COMPACT_ATOMS: atom_id res chain seq x y z
N MET A 1 20.89 -14.56 2.37
CA MET A 1 21.85 -13.72 3.11
C MET A 1 21.07 -12.67 3.87
N ALA A 2 20.97 -12.81 5.19
CA ALA A 2 20.31 -11.81 6.04
C ALA A 2 21.29 -10.66 6.26
N GLY A 3 21.24 -9.65 5.37
CA GLY A 3 21.88 -8.38 5.62
C GLY A 3 21.12 -7.68 6.75
N THR A 4 21.82 -7.34 7.83
CA THR A 4 21.27 -6.44 8.84
C THR A 4 20.97 -5.10 8.20
N ASP A 5 19.71 -4.86 7.86
CA ASP A 5 19.15 -3.57 7.47
C ASP A 5 19.33 -2.60 8.64
N ARG A 6 20.44 -1.86 8.64
CA ARG A 6 20.56 -0.66 9.46
C ARG A 6 19.60 0.38 8.90
N ARG A 7 18.52 0.64 9.63
CA ARG A 7 17.62 1.77 9.36
C ARG A 7 18.43 3.05 9.49
N ILE A 8 18.17 4.04 8.64
CA ILE A 8 18.81 5.37 8.73
C ILE A 8 18.62 6.03 10.13
N PHE A 9 17.60 5.61 10.89
CA PHE A 9 17.22 6.19 12.18
C PHE A 9 17.54 5.34 13.42
N ASP A 10 18.45 4.35 13.33
CA ASP A 10 18.84 3.53 14.50
C ASP A 10 19.80 4.30 15.43
N MET A 11 19.29 5.36 16.05
CA MET A 11 19.96 6.07 17.13
C MET A 11 19.60 5.41 18.45
N ALA A 12 20.60 5.13 19.29
CA ALA A 12 20.41 4.46 20.58
C ALA A 12 19.40 5.17 21.51
N ASN A 13 19.13 6.45 21.24
CA ASN A 13 18.35 7.37 22.06
C ASN A 13 17.01 7.80 21.45
N PHE A 14 16.62 7.24 20.30
CA PHE A 14 15.36 7.56 19.62
C PHE A 14 14.72 6.29 19.05
N ARG A 15 13.43 6.08 19.35
CA ARG A 15 12.70 4.93 18.81
C ARG A 15 11.22 5.25 18.64
N ARG A 16 10.66 4.95 17.47
CA ARG A 16 9.19 4.93 17.30
C ARG A 16 8.57 3.77 18.08
N VAL A 17 7.49 4.07 18.77
CA VAL A 17 6.73 3.12 19.58
C VAL A 17 5.26 3.14 19.16
N THR A 18 4.65 1.96 19.13
CA THR A 18 3.21 1.83 18.91
C THR A 18 2.52 1.80 20.26
N VAL A 19 1.51 2.64 20.45
CA VAL A 19 0.72 2.72 21.68
C VAL A 19 -0.73 2.42 21.38
N GLY A 20 -1.40 1.65 22.23
CA GLY A 20 -2.84 1.37 22.08
C GLY A 20 -3.73 2.55 22.49
N ARG A 21 -3.19 3.51 23.25
CA ARG A 21 -3.87 4.75 23.63
C ARG A 21 -2.83 5.84 23.86
N LEU A 22 -3.16 7.06 23.47
CA LEU A 22 -2.27 8.21 23.60
C LEU A 22 -2.11 8.59 25.09
N PRO A 23 -0.87 8.70 25.63
CA PRO A 23 -0.65 8.92 27.07
C PRO A 23 -0.80 10.38 27.50
N PHE A 24 -0.91 11.32 26.57
CA PHE A 24 -0.68 12.76 26.82
C PHE A 24 -1.81 13.49 27.55
N TRP A 25 -3.04 12.96 27.54
CA TRP A 25 -4.19 13.55 28.24
C TRP A 25 -4.08 13.45 29.77
N ARG A 26 -3.27 12.52 30.31
CA ARG A 26 -3.23 12.16 31.74
C ARG A 26 -2.79 13.28 32.69
N ARG A 27 -2.22 14.37 32.16
CA ARG A 27 -1.71 15.49 32.97
C ARG A 27 -2.75 16.58 33.22
N GLN A 28 -3.91 16.55 32.54
CA GLN A 28 -5.03 17.39 32.96
C GLN A 28 -5.76 16.74 34.13
N ALA A 29 -5.98 17.51 35.20
CA ALA A 29 -6.98 17.14 36.19
C ALA A 29 -8.34 17.15 35.48
N ILE A 30 -8.97 15.98 35.35
CA ILE A 30 -10.32 15.87 34.78
C ILE A 30 -11.27 16.54 35.77
N GLY A 31 -11.58 17.82 35.53
CA GLY A 31 -12.54 18.57 36.34
C GLY A 31 -13.95 18.04 36.15
N SER A 32 -14.31 17.75 34.90
CA SER A 32 -15.56 17.08 34.51
C SER A 32 -15.37 16.22 33.25
N TRP A 33 -16.36 15.41 32.88
CA TRP A 33 -16.34 14.61 31.65
C TRP A 33 -16.24 15.47 30.37
N VAL A 34 -16.55 16.77 30.42
CA VAL A 34 -16.39 17.73 29.32
C VAL A 34 -14.91 17.93 28.94
N ASP A 35 -14.02 17.81 29.93
CA ASP A 35 -12.57 17.98 29.77
C ASP A 35 -11.88 16.68 29.33
N ALA A 36 -12.61 15.57 29.26
CA ALA A 36 -12.06 14.29 28.85
C ALA A 36 -11.48 14.38 27.43
N GLY A 37 -10.28 13.82 27.25
CA GLY A 37 -9.59 13.79 25.96
C GLY A 37 -8.99 15.13 25.50
N VAL A 38 -9.07 16.20 26.29
CA VAL A 38 -8.40 17.47 25.98
C VAL A 38 -6.94 17.40 26.42
N TRP A 39 -6.02 17.75 25.52
CA TRP A 39 -4.60 17.72 25.80
C TRP A 39 -4.09 19.09 26.23
N PRO A 40 -3.04 19.16 27.08
CA PRO A 40 -2.35 20.42 27.37
C PRO A 40 -1.68 21.04 26.14
N ALA A 41 -1.10 20.19 25.26
CA ALA A 41 -0.53 20.61 23.99
C ALA A 41 -1.61 21.18 23.04
N LYS A 42 -1.25 22.24 22.32
CA LYS A 42 -2.14 22.94 21.38
C LYS A 42 -1.58 22.84 19.98
N TRP A 43 -2.48 22.69 19.01
CA TRP A 43 -2.12 22.93 17.61
C TRP A 43 -1.60 24.35 17.46
N ILE A 44 -0.43 24.49 16.85
CA ILE A 44 0.20 25.79 16.55
C ILE A 44 0.34 25.96 15.05
N ALA A 45 0.22 27.20 14.59
CA ALA A 45 0.45 27.56 13.20
C ALA A 45 1.06 28.94 13.08
N LEU A 46 1.75 29.20 11.97
CA LEU A 46 2.07 30.56 11.56
C LEU A 46 0.82 31.24 10.97
N PRO A 47 0.50 32.50 11.37
CA PRO A 47 -0.58 33.28 10.75
C PRO A 47 -0.53 33.26 9.22
N GLY A 48 -1.69 33.21 8.59
CA GLY A 48 -1.83 33.20 7.13
C GLY A 48 -3.05 32.40 6.67
N GLU A 49 -3.18 32.26 5.36
CA GLU A 49 -4.25 31.47 4.75
C GLU A 49 -4.15 29.99 5.15
N PRO A 50 -5.19 29.41 5.78
CA PRO A 50 -5.17 28.04 6.29
C PRO A 50 -4.90 26.96 5.22
N GLU A 51 -5.36 27.21 4.00
CA GLU A 51 -5.37 26.27 2.87
C GLU A 51 -4.28 26.57 1.83
N ALA A 52 -3.32 27.45 2.13
CA ALA A 52 -2.25 27.75 1.19
C ALA A 52 -1.22 26.60 1.13
N ALA A 53 -0.78 26.26 -0.09
CA ALA A 53 0.38 25.39 -0.26
C ALA A 53 1.64 26.09 0.27
N ARG A 54 2.29 25.55 1.30
CA ARG A 54 3.43 26.19 1.98
C ARG A 54 4.24 25.20 2.79
N THR A 55 5.49 25.56 3.07
CA THR A 55 6.30 24.93 4.12
C THR A 55 6.60 25.92 5.23
N VAL A 56 6.44 25.49 6.49
CA VAL A 56 6.77 26.27 7.68
C VAL A 56 7.60 25.39 8.61
N ALA A 57 8.76 25.90 9.05
CA ALA A 57 9.56 25.29 10.10
C ALA A 57 9.08 25.77 11.47
N TYR A 58 8.88 24.87 12.41
CA TYR A 58 8.57 25.13 13.81
C TYR A 58 9.77 24.71 14.65
N ARG A 59 10.22 25.55 15.59
CA ARG A 59 11.31 25.19 16.51
C ARG A 59 10.92 25.35 17.97
N ASN A 60 11.52 24.52 18.79
CA ASN A 60 11.62 24.69 20.24
C ASN A 60 13.08 24.51 20.65
N CYS A 61 13.67 25.55 21.24
CA CYS A 61 15.01 25.51 21.82
C CYS A 61 14.87 25.48 23.34
N PHE A 62 15.38 24.44 23.98
CA PHE A 62 15.23 24.20 25.41
C PHE A 62 16.53 23.71 26.03
N THR A 63 16.58 23.63 27.36
CA THR A 63 17.76 23.15 28.08
C THR A 63 17.33 22.20 29.18
N LEU A 64 17.89 21.00 29.18
CA LEU A 64 17.64 19.99 30.19
C LEU A 64 18.67 20.11 31.32
N ALA A 65 18.20 20.13 32.56
CA ALA A 65 19.07 20.24 33.74
C ALA A 65 19.75 18.91 34.11
N ALA A 66 19.17 17.79 33.68
CA ALA A 66 19.65 16.44 33.87
C ALA A 66 19.26 15.61 32.63
N PRO A 67 19.87 14.44 32.40
CA PRO A 67 19.40 13.53 31.36
C PRO A 67 17.94 13.13 31.61
N GLU A 68 17.11 13.16 30.56
CA GLU A 68 15.67 12.90 30.62
C GLU A 68 15.26 11.88 29.58
N LYS A 69 14.29 11.05 29.94
CA LYS A 69 13.65 10.09 29.03
C LYS A 69 12.15 10.34 29.02
N PHE A 70 11.59 10.54 27.84
CA PHE A 70 10.18 10.90 27.68
C PHE A 70 9.59 10.40 26.36
N MET A 71 8.27 10.40 26.30
CA MET A 71 7.48 10.11 25.11
C MET A 71 7.13 11.42 24.40
N LEU A 72 7.36 11.45 23.09
CA LEU A 72 7.02 12.55 22.21
C LEU A 72 5.96 12.07 21.20
N GLY A 73 4.76 12.63 21.28
CA GLY A 73 3.72 12.48 20.27
C GLY A 73 3.80 13.62 19.26
N VAL A 74 3.91 13.32 17.98
CA VAL A 74 4.04 14.30 16.90
C VAL A 74 2.93 14.11 15.89
N CYS A 75 2.34 15.21 15.46
CA CYS A 75 1.37 15.24 14.40
C CYS A 75 1.48 16.56 13.62
N ALA A 76 1.11 16.52 12.35
CA ALA A 76 1.05 17.71 11.52
C ALA A 76 -0.03 17.57 10.46
N ASP A 77 -0.46 18.73 9.96
CA ASP A 77 -1.28 18.82 8.78
C ASP A 77 -0.57 19.75 7.78
N ALA A 78 -0.05 19.25 6.64
CA ALA A 78 -0.30 17.93 6.09
C ALA A 78 0.79 16.90 6.49
N VAL A 79 2.06 17.18 6.20
CA VAL A 79 3.18 16.26 6.48
C VAL A 79 4.32 16.98 7.17
N TYR A 80 5.04 16.30 8.05
CA TYR A 80 6.22 16.83 8.73
C TYR A 80 7.49 16.05 8.40
N ARG A 81 8.61 16.76 8.55
CA ARG A 81 9.94 16.20 8.78
C ARG A 81 10.46 16.76 10.10
N LEU A 82 10.99 15.89 10.96
CA LEU A 82 11.39 16.20 12.33
C LEU A 82 12.90 16.09 12.47
N TRP A 83 13.53 17.05 13.14
CA TRP A 83 14.95 17.06 13.48
C TRP A 83 15.15 17.34 14.96
N LEU A 84 16.23 16.79 15.50
CA LEU A 84 16.77 17.10 16.81
C LEU A 84 18.23 17.47 16.63
N ASP A 85 18.62 18.66 17.06
CA ASP A 85 19.99 19.17 16.99
C ASP A 85 20.60 19.10 15.56
N GLY A 86 19.74 19.19 14.53
CA GLY A 86 20.11 19.09 13.11
C GLY A 86 20.09 17.68 12.53
N GLU A 87 19.94 16.64 13.34
CA GLU A 87 19.82 15.26 12.88
C GLU A 87 18.35 14.92 12.60
N GLU A 88 18.07 14.40 11.39
CA GLU A 88 16.71 14.03 10.99
C GLU A 88 16.26 12.79 11.79
N LEU A 89 15.15 12.93 12.51
CA LEU A 89 14.59 11.87 13.34
C LEU A 89 13.56 11.04 12.58
N ALA A 90 12.61 11.70 11.91
CA ALA A 90 11.44 11.05 11.34
C ALA A 90 10.69 11.93 10.33
N THR A 91 9.76 11.29 9.62
CA THR A 91 8.74 11.94 8.80
C THR A 91 7.40 11.30 9.03
N GLY A 92 6.34 12.09 8.94
CA GLY A 92 4.97 11.62 9.12
C GLY A 92 3.96 12.74 8.81
N PRO A 93 2.77 12.73 9.42
CA PRO A 93 2.22 11.60 10.15
C PRO A 93 1.83 10.46 9.20
N GLU A 94 1.48 9.30 9.77
CA GLU A 94 0.72 8.28 9.04
C GLU A 94 -0.53 8.87 8.35
N LEU A 95 -0.82 8.39 7.14
CA LEU A 95 -2.06 8.69 6.43
C LEU A 95 -3.31 8.28 7.21
N GLY A 96 -4.27 9.19 7.26
CA GLY A 96 -5.56 9.09 7.97
C GLY A 96 -6.56 10.11 7.43
N ASP A 97 -7.64 10.32 8.18
CA ASP A 97 -8.65 11.34 7.90
C ASP A 97 -8.73 12.37 9.05
N VAL A 98 -9.67 13.31 8.96
CA VAL A 98 -9.83 14.37 9.96
C VAL A 98 -10.27 13.83 11.33
N GLU A 99 -11.02 12.73 11.38
CA GLU A 99 -11.47 12.09 12.62
C GLU A 99 -10.46 11.05 13.14
N HIS A 100 -9.52 10.64 12.30
CA HIS A 100 -8.44 9.70 12.59
C HIS A 100 -7.09 10.31 12.21
N THR A 101 -6.78 11.49 12.75
CA THR A 101 -5.50 12.15 12.51
C THR A 101 -4.43 11.48 13.38
N TYR A 102 -3.56 10.71 12.74
CA TYR A 102 -2.60 9.88 13.45
C TYR A 102 -1.49 10.69 14.14
N VAL A 103 -1.21 10.32 15.39
CA VAL A 103 -0.09 10.84 16.19
C VAL A 103 1.00 9.80 16.25
N ASP A 104 2.13 10.11 15.62
CA ASP A 104 3.34 9.29 15.70
C ASP A 104 3.97 9.45 17.08
N THR A 105 4.24 8.33 17.75
CA THR A 105 4.78 8.35 19.11
C THR A 105 6.21 7.84 19.12
N TYR A 106 7.10 8.59 19.77
CA TYR A 106 8.52 8.28 19.88
C TYR A 106 8.95 8.27 21.34
N GLU A 107 9.84 7.36 21.70
CA GLU A 107 10.58 7.39 22.95
C GLU A 107 11.93 8.07 22.68
N LEU A 108 12.24 9.13 23.44
CA LEU A 108 13.48 9.90 23.34
C LEU A 108 14.23 9.85 24.67
N ALA A 109 15.56 9.73 24.59
CA ALA A 109 16.47 9.90 25.72
C ALA A 109 17.49 11.00 25.39
N LEU A 110 17.44 12.12 26.13
CA LEU A 110 18.31 13.26 25.90
C LEU A 110 19.23 13.47 27.10
N GLU A 111 20.46 13.90 26.85
CA GLU A 111 21.42 14.26 27.88
C GLU A 111 21.10 15.62 28.50
N ALA A 112 21.76 15.98 29.60
CA ALA A 112 21.69 17.34 30.13
C ALA A 112 22.36 18.32 29.15
N GLY A 113 21.75 19.48 28.93
CA GLY A 113 22.30 20.51 28.05
C GLY A 113 21.27 21.15 27.12
N PRO A 114 21.75 22.03 26.21
CA PRO A 114 20.90 22.70 25.23
C PRO A 114 20.51 21.74 24.09
N HIS A 115 19.25 21.83 23.66
CA HIS A 115 18.71 21.07 22.54
C HIS A 115 17.78 21.93 21.69
N ALA A 116 17.64 21.59 20.42
CA ALA A 116 16.69 22.17 19.48
C ALA A 116 15.88 21.09 18.77
N LEU A 117 14.57 21.10 18.98
CA LEU A 117 13.62 20.27 18.23
C LEU A 117 13.01 21.12 17.11
N VAL A 118 13.08 20.63 15.87
CA VAL A 118 12.57 21.34 14.69
C VAL A 118 11.63 20.44 13.89
N ALA A 119 10.48 20.96 13.48
CA ALA A 119 9.57 20.29 12.54
C ALA A 119 9.29 21.19 11.33
N ALA A 120 9.63 20.73 10.12
CA ALA A 120 9.19 21.37 8.88
C ALA A 120 7.88 20.74 8.44
N VAL A 121 6.80 21.50 8.46
CA VAL A 121 5.48 21.07 8.02
C VAL A 121 5.21 21.59 6.62
N SER A 122 4.86 20.69 5.70
CA SER A 122 4.42 21.02 4.35
C SER A 122 2.93 20.77 4.22
N SER A 123 2.22 21.73 3.62
CA SER A 123 0.84 21.59 3.15
C SER A 123 0.80 21.86 1.65
N PHE A 124 -0.09 21.18 0.95
CA PHE A 124 -0.22 21.18 -0.50
C PHE A 124 -1.39 22.06 -0.98
N GLY A 125 -2.20 22.58 -0.06
CA GLY A 125 -3.27 23.52 -0.35
C GLY A 125 -4.40 22.92 -1.19
N GLY A 126 -4.88 21.75 -0.78
CA GLY A 126 -5.95 21.01 -1.47
C GLY A 126 -5.56 20.41 -2.82
N ARG A 127 -4.28 20.54 -3.19
CA ARG A 127 -3.72 20.10 -4.47
C ARG A 127 -2.71 18.96 -4.36
N GLY A 128 -2.50 18.46 -3.14
CA GLY A 128 -1.61 17.33 -2.85
C GLY A 128 -2.16 15.98 -3.30
N PRO A 129 -1.42 14.90 -2.96
CA PRO A 129 -1.84 13.52 -3.24
C PRO A 129 -3.27 13.28 -2.75
N TYR A 130 -4.07 12.52 -3.50
CA TYR A 130 -5.46 12.27 -3.12
C TYR A 130 -5.58 11.51 -1.80
N ALA A 131 -4.60 10.64 -1.50
CA ALA A 131 -4.53 9.89 -0.26
C ALA A 131 -4.32 10.78 0.97
N LYS A 132 -3.77 11.99 0.79
CA LYS A 132 -3.56 12.95 1.88
C LYS A 132 -4.75 13.89 2.00
N ILE A 133 -5.58 13.66 3.02
CA ILE A 133 -6.65 14.56 3.42
C ILE A 133 -6.03 15.67 4.28
N GLU A 134 -6.22 16.92 3.87
CA GLU A 134 -5.79 18.12 4.59
C GLU A 134 -7.02 18.78 5.22
N PHE A 135 -6.88 19.25 6.45
CA PHE A 135 -7.88 20.07 7.11
C PHE A 135 -7.41 21.53 7.18
N ARG A 136 -6.24 21.76 7.79
CA ARG A 136 -5.63 23.08 7.95
C ARG A 136 -4.17 22.96 8.34
N HIS A 137 -3.30 23.78 7.73
CA HIS A 137 -1.88 23.83 8.10
C HIS A 137 -1.65 24.02 9.60
N GLY A 138 -0.90 23.11 10.23
CA GLY A 138 -0.56 23.19 11.64
C GLY A 138 0.40 22.09 12.11
N PHE A 139 0.94 22.29 13.31
CA PHE A 139 1.84 21.36 13.98
C PHE A 139 1.39 21.13 15.43
N LEU A 140 1.52 19.89 15.90
CA LEU A 140 1.28 19.52 17.29
C LEU A 140 2.39 18.57 17.76
N ALA A 141 2.97 18.91 18.89
CA ALA A 141 3.88 18.06 19.66
C ALA A 141 3.41 18.01 21.11
N ALA A 142 3.15 16.79 21.59
CA ALA A 142 2.71 16.49 22.94
C ALA A 142 3.77 15.64 23.66
N VAL A 143 3.99 15.90 24.94
CA VAL A 143 5.08 15.28 25.70
C VAL A 143 4.56 14.80 27.05
N ASP A 144 5.08 13.68 27.55
CA ASP A 144 4.84 13.20 28.90
C ASP A 144 6.02 13.53 29.85
N GLY A 145 5.87 13.19 31.14
CA GLY A 145 6.95 13.38 32.10
C GLY A 145 7.22 14.84 32.51
N ALA A 146 8.40 15.07 33.11
CA ALA A 146 8.76 16.31 33.80
C ALA A 146 9.09 17.47 32.85
N CYS A 147 9.63 17.16 31.66
CA CYS A 147 10.05 18.16 30.68
C CYS A 147 8.88 18.71 29.83
N ALA A 148 7.71 18.08 29.88
CA ALA A 148 6.61 18.37 28.98
C ALA A 148 6.14 19.84 28.97
N ALA A 149 6.16 20.53 30.11
CA ALA A 149 5.80 21.96 30.17
C ALA A 149 6.72 22.86 29.30
N GLN A 150 7.95 22.42 29.02
CA GLN A 150 8.92 23.12 28.18
C GLN A 150 8.83 22.71 26.71
N LEU A 151 8.42 21.47 26.42
CA LEU A 151 8.45 20.90 25.07
C LEU A 151 7.13 20.97 24.31
N GLU A 152 6.00 20.99 25.02
CA GLU A 152 4.69 20.96 24.36
C GLU A 152 4.46 22.17 23.46
N THR A 153 3.71 21.93 22.39
CA THR A 153 3.29 22.95 21.44
C THR A 153 2.35 23.96 22.08
N ASN A 154 2.82 25.22 22.13
CA ASN A 154 2.11 26.42 22.56
C ASN A 154 2.93 27.65 22.14
N ALA A 155 2.36 28.85 22.25
CA ALA A 155 3.01 30.09 21.82
C ALA A 155 4.17 30.55 22.71
N ARG A 156 4.32 29.98 23.91
CA ARG A 156 5.43 30.28 24.82
C ARG A 156 6.70 29.52 24.43
N ASN A 157 6.54 28.26 24.03
CA ASN A 157 7.64 27.32 23.84
C ASN A 157 8.13 27.27 22.37
N TRP A 158 7.25 27.57 21.42
CA TRP A 158 7.53 27.38 19.99
C TRP A 158 7.52 28.68 19.19
N GLN A 159 8.39 28.72 18.19
CA GLN A 159 8.43 29.75 17.16
C GLN A 159 8.33 29.10 15.79
N ALA A 160 7.94 29.86 14.77
CA ALA A 160 7.84 29.38 13.39
C ALA A 160 8.53 30.29 12.39
N ARG A 161 8.99 29.72 11.28
CA ARG A 161 9.66 30.43 10.20
C ARG A 161 9.14 29.92 8.84
N PRO A 162 8.67 30.81 7.95
CA PRO A 162 8.35 30.43 6.58
C PRO A 162 9.57 29.86 5.85
N VAL A 163 9.35 28.85 4.99
CA VAL A 163 10.37 28.29 4.11
C VAL A 163 9.94 28.56 2.65
N PRO A 164 10.09 29.81 2.15
CA PRO A 164 9.61 30.19 0.81
C PRO A 164 10.37 29.48 -0.32
N GLY A 165 11.53 28.90 -0.03
CA GLY A 165 12.29 28.05 -0.95
C GLY A 165 11.53 26.80 -1.38
N HIS A 166 10.58 26.30 -0.57
CA HIS A 166 9.72 25.19 -0.97
C HIS A 166 8.45 25.68 -1.65
N ARG A 167 8.29 25.31 -2.92
CA ARG A 167 7.10 25.61 -3.72
C ARG A 167 6.57 24.33 -4.35
N PHE A 168 5.25 24.23 -4.47
CA PHE A 168 4.60 23.06 -5.05
C PHE A 168 3.93 23.41 -6.37
N ALA A 169 4.30 22.72 -7.44
CA ALA A 169 3.76 22.93 -8.77
C ALA A 169 2.83 21.76 -9.17
N GLN A 170 1.73 22.08 -9.86
CA GLN A 170 0.88 21.06 -10.46
C GLN A 170 1.65 20.31 -11.54
N ILE A 171 1.46 18.98 -11.60
CA ILE A 171 2.08 18.14 -12.63
C ILE A 171 1.28 18.34 -13.93
N PRO A 172 1.83 18.98 -14.97
CA PRO A 172 1.04 19.36 -16.15
C PRO A 172 0.56 18.14 -16.94
N GLY A 173 -0.75 18.05 -17.19
CA GLY A 173 -1.34 16.98 -17.98
C GLY A 173 -1.25 15.58 -17.37
N TRP A 174 -0.92 15.48 -16.07
CA TRP A 174 -0.77 14.22 -15.37
C TRP A 174 -2.13 13.55 -15.11
N PRO A 175 -2.33 12.30 -15.56
CA PRO A 175 -3.59 11.59 -15.36
C PRO A 175 -3.72 10.93 -13.96
N GLY A 176 -2.71 11.03 -13.10
CA GLY A 176 -2.66 10.36 -11.80
C GLY A 176 -3.00 11.25 -10.59
N SER A 177 -2.94 10.65 -9.40
CA SER A 177 -3.43 11.21 -8.13
C SER A 177 -2.34 11.46 -7.07
N VAL A 178 -1.06 11.37 -7.45
CA VAL A 178 0.11 11.45 -6.54
C VAL A 178 0.57 12.87 -6.18
N GLY A 179 -0.22 13.90 -6.52
CA GLY A 179 -0.03 15.26 -6.03
C GLY A 179 0.81 16.17 -6.94
N GLN A 180 1.86 16.78 -6.36
CA GLN A 180 2.57 17.92 -6.94
C GLN A 180 4.07 17.66 -7.10
N GLU A 181 4.70 18.40 -8.00
CA GLU A 181 6.15 18.56 -8.11
C GLU A 181 6.67 19.51 -7.04
N LEU A 182 7.80 19.20 -6.41
CA LEU A 182 8.52 20.14 -5.55
C LEU A 182 9.47 20.99 -6.41
N ILE A 183 9.44 22.30 -6.18
CA ILE A 183 10.51 23.23 -6.56
C ILE A 183 11.17 23.67 -5.25
N PHE A 184 12.40 23.23 -5.05
CA PHE A 184 13.23 23.60 -3.92
C PHE A 184 14.27 24.64 -4.40
N ASP A 185 14.02 25.88 -4.04
CA ASP A 185 14.90 27.01 -4.29
C ASP A 185 15.76 27.31 -3.07
N ALA A 186 17.06 27.05 -3.16
CA ALA A 186 18.00 27.25 -2.06
C ALA A 186 18.02 28.72 -1.60
N ALA A 187 17.83 29.70 -2.49
CA ALA A 187 17.86 31.10 -2.11
C ALA A 187 16.73 31.47 -1.12
N GLY A 188 15.61 30.74 -1.16
CA GLY A 188 14.51 30.88 -0.22
C GLY A 188 14.56 29.89 0.95
N TYR A 189 15.60 29.07 1.06
CA TYR A 189 15.75 28.07 2.11
C TYR A 189 16.70 28.56 3.21
N PRO A 190 16.20 28.80 4.44
CA PRO A 190 17.01 29.48 5.43
C PRO A 190 18.14 28.65 6.02
N ASP A 191 19.33 29.24 6.12
CA ASP A 191 20.53 28.62 6.68
C ASP A 191 20.32 28.16 8.12
N GLY A 192 20.66 26.90 8.39
CA GLY A 192 20.61 26.30 9.73
C GLY A 192 19.20 26.05 10.27
N VAL A 193 18.17 26.13 9.43
CA VAL A 193 16.77 25.95 9.86
C VAL A 193 16.55 24.59 10.52
N GLU A 194 17.21 23.52 10.07
CA GLU A 194 17.09 22.16 10.66
C GLU A 194 17.71 22.06 12.05
N ARG A 195 18.65 22.94 12.38
CA ARG A 195 19.25 23.08 13.72
C ARG A 195 18.49 24.09 14.59
N GLY A 196 17.45 24.71 14.05
CA GLY A 196 16.72 25.77 14.73
C GLY A 196 17.52 27.07 14.83
N GLU A 197 18.50 27.28 13.96
CA GLU A 197 19.39 28.45 13.96
C GLU A 197 18.86 29.57 13.04
N GLY A 198 19.61 30.68 13.01
CA GLY A 198 19.34 31.85 12.16
C GLY A 198 18.22 32.76 12.68
N ASP A 199 18.05 33.89 11.98
CA ASP A 199 17.09 34.94 12.32
C ASP A 199 15.70 34.70 11.70
N GLY A 200 14.72 35.56 11.96
CA GLY A 200 13.41 35.52 11.27
C GLY A 200 12.43 34.46 11.77
N TRP A 201 12.66 33.92 12.97
CA TRP A 201 11.69 33.11 13.70
C TRP A 201 10.62 34.01 14.33
N LEU A 202 9.37 33.71 14.05
CA LEU A 202 8.20 34.49 14.42
C LEU A 202 7.40 33.78 15.53
N PRO A 203 6.63 34.53 16.33
CA PRO A 203 5.67 33.93 17.25
C PRO A 203 4.64 33.06 16.49
N VAL A 204 4.29 31.91 17.06
CA VAL A 204 3.20 31.08 16.55
C VAL A 204 1.85 31.55 17.10
N THR A 205 0.78 31.22 16.40
CA THR A 205 -0.59 31.33 16.90
C THR A 205 -1.04 29.97 17.42
N GLU A 206 -1.58 29.96 18.63
CA GLU A 206 -2.29 28.81 19.17
C GLU A 206 -3.67 28.71 18.52
N LEU A 207 -4.01 27.52 18.03
CA LEU A 207 -5.31 27.23 17.43
C LEU A 207 -6.24 26.65 18.50
N TRP A 208 -6.24 25.33 18.66
CA TRP A 208 -7.05 24.59 19.64
C TRP A 208 -6.19 23.54 20.34
N PRO A 209 -6.58 23.07 21.55
CA PRO A 209 -5.92 21.95 22.22
C PRO A 209 -6.06 20.66 21.40
N GLY A 210 -5.07 19.77 21.52
CA GLY A 210 -5.22 18.41 21.00
C GLY A 210 -6.45 17.71 21.59
N GLY A 211 -7.19 16.99 20.75
CA GLY A 211 -8.41 16.29 21.15
C GLY A 211 -8.33 14.81 20.80
N ASP A 212 -8.44 13.94 21.80
CA ASP A 212 -8.46 12.49 21.64
C ASP A 212 -9.75 12.03 20.93
N ALA A 213 -9.61 11.30 19.82
CA ALA A 213 -10.73 10.86 18.99
C ALA A 213 -11.76 9.98 19.72
N GLU A 214 -11.38 9.29 20.80
CA GLU A 214 -12.26 8.36 21.52
C GLU A 214 -12.91 8.96 22.78
N LEU A 215 -12.32 10.03 23.33
CA LEU A 215 -12.68 10.54 24.66
C LEU A 215 -13.35 11.91 24.63
N ARG A 216 -13.23 12.64 23.52
CA ARG A 216 -13.78 14.00 23.42
C ARG A 216 -15.31 13.97 23.50
N ASN A 217 -15.85 14.89 24.29
CA ASN A 217 -17.29 15.02 24.48
C ASN A 217 -17.99 15.67 23.28
N GLU A 218 -17.35 16.69 22.71
CA GLU A 218 -17.78 17.46 21.55
C GLU A 218 -16.65 17.48 20.54
N PHE A 219 -16.99 17.06 19.34
CA PHE A 219 -16.12 17.07 18.18
C PHE A 219 -16.38 18.36 17.41
N ALA A 220 -15.68 19.43 17.81
CA ALA A 220 -15.55 20.59 16.93
C ALA A 220 -14.98 20.13 15.57
N PRO A 221 -15.27 20.83 14.46
CA PRO A 221 -14.71 20.49 13.15
C PRO A 221 -13.21 20.79 13.18
N GLN A 222 -12.43 19.86 13.72
CA GLN A 222 -10.99 19.95 13.94
C GLN A 222 -10.38 18.54 13.85
N PRO A 223 -9.07 18.41 13.58
CA PRO A 223 -8.39 17.13 13.56
C PRO A 223 -8.48 16.43 14.92
N LEU A 224 -9.01 15.21 14.94
CA LEU A 224 -9.10 14.36 16.12
C LEU A 224 -7.92 13.39 16.15
N LEU A 225 -7.24 13.36 17.28
CA LEU A 225 -5.97 12.67 17.46
C LEU A 225 -6.21 11.19 17.75
N TYR A 226 -5.62 10.34 16.90
CA TYR A 226 -5.70 8.89 17.01
C TYR A 226 -4.28 8.29 17.06
N PRO A 227 -4.01 7.22 17.85
CA PRO A 227 -2.67 6.65 17.92
C PRO A 227 -2.23 6.02 16.60
N ALA A 228 -1.05 6.38 16.12
CA ALA A 228 -0.39 5.73 14.99
C ALA A 228 -0.08 4.25 15.33
N ALA A 229 -0.41 3.34 14.42
CA ALA A 229 -0.37 1.90 14.67
C ALA A 229 0.85 1.21 14.05
N LEU A 230 1.57 1.86 13.13
CA LEU A 230 2.57 1.23 12.28
C LEU A 230 4.00 1.51 12.79
N PRO A 231 4.98 0.65 12.46
CA PRO A 231 6.39 0.96 12.70
C PRO A 231 6.88 2.05 11.74
N ASP A 232 8.09 2.56 11.98
CA ASP A 232 8.78 3.42 11.00
C ASP A 232 8.87 2.75 9.64
N MET A 233 8.73 3.57 8.60
CA MET A 233 9.01 3.15 7.23
C MET A 233 10.46 2.71 7.11
N LEU A 234 10.69 1.71 6.26
CA LEU A 234 12.02 1.40 5.80
C LEU A 234 12.62 2.64 5.13
N ALA A 235 13.90 2.89 5.39
CA ALA A 235 14.67 3.97 4.80
C ALA A 235 16.07 3.41 4.52
N THR A 236 16.21 2.68 3.42
CA THR A 236 17.47 1.97 3.07
C THR A 236 18.05 2.53 1.78
N PRO A 237 19.35 2.87 1.72
CA PRO A 237 19.96 3.35 0.48
C PRO A 237 19.89 2.33 -0.65
N VAL A 238 19.36 2.74 -1.81
CA VAL A 238 19.37 1.96 -3.06
C VAL A 238 20.78 1.99 -3.63
N ARG A 239 21.40 0.82 -3.74
CA ARG A 239 22.79 0.67 -4.22
C ARG A 239 22.89 0.21 -5.66
N GLY A 240 21.90 -0.52 -6.15
CA GLY A 240 21.89 -1.06 -7.50
C GLY A 240 21.24 -0.08 -8.47
N TRP A 241 22.07 0.64 -9.20
CA TRP A 241 21.62 1.46 -10.33
C TRP A 241 22.80 1.71 -11.28
N THR A 242 22.45 1.99 -12.54
CA THR A 242 23.40 2.25 -13.62
C THR A 242 22.98 3.43 -14.47
N ILE A 243 23.94 4.17 -15.03
CA ILE A 243 23.65 5.21 -16.02
C ILE A 243 23.61 4.59 -17.41
N ARG A 244 22.43 4.56 -18.02
CA ARG A 244 22.19 4.04 -19.37
C ARG A 244 22.46 5.06 -20.47
N TYR A 245 22.21 6.33 -20.17
CA TYR A 245 22.39 7.42 -21.12
C TYR A 245 23.14 8.57 -20.47
N ALA A 246 23.99 9.22 -21.26
CA ALA A 246 24.63 10.49 -20.96
C ALA A 246 24.78 11.26 -22.27
N GLY A 247 24.27 12.48 -22.32
CA GLY A 247 24.28 13.33 -23.51
C GLY A 247 23.63 14.70 -23.28
N PRO A 248 23.60 15.58 -24.29
CA PRO A 248 22.91 16.87 -24.20
C PRO A 248 21.41 16.72 -23.92
N ASP A 249 20.86 17.57 -23.06
CA ASP A 249 19.40 17.62 -22.86
C ASP A 249 18.71 18.33 -24.04
N ARG A 250 18.06 17.53 -24.89
CA ARG A 250 17.32 17.99 -26.08
C ARG A 250 15.81 17.75 -25.99
N GLY A 251 15.29 17.57 -24.77
CA GLY A 251 13.87 17.27 -24.55
C GLY A 251 13.66 15.86 -24.02
N ARG A 252 12.53 15.23 -24.38
CA ARG A 252 12.07 13.98 -23.74
C ARG A 252 12.78 12.72 -24.24
N GLN A 253 13.38 12.74 -25.42
CA GLN A 253 13.94 11.53 -26.05
C GLN A 253 15.39 11.26 -25.62
N PHE A 254 15.70 9.99 -25.32
CA PHE A 254 17.08 9.51 -25.12
C PHE A 254 17.65 8.99 -26.43
N ARG A 255 18.12 9.91 -27.28
CA ARG A 255 18.59 9.59 -28.64
C ARG A 255 19.93 8.86 -28.58
N ILE A 256 20.01 7.68 -29.19
CA ILE A 256 21.26 6.90 -29.20
C ILE A 256 22.41 7.65 -29.87
N ALA A 257 22.11 8.50 -30.85
CA ALA A 257 23.10 9.32 -31.55
C ALA A 257 23.80 10.36 -30.67
N ASP A 258 23.17 10.78 -29.56
CA ASP A 258 23.72 11.74 -28.60
C ASP A 258 24.47 11.06 -27.44
N HIS A 259 24.35 9.73 -27.32
CA HIS A 259 24.86 9.00 -26.17
C HIS A 259 26.39 8.88 -26.21
N CYS A 260 27.04 9.23 -25.10
CA CYS A 260 28.44 8.92 -24.85
C CYS A 260 28.57 7.89 -23.71
N SER A 261 29.01 6.67 -24.03
CA SER A 261 29.18 5.59 -23.06
C SER A 261 30.27 5.88 -22.03
N GLU A 262 31.39 6.49 -22.44
CA GLU A 262 32.46 6.90 -21.54
C GLU A 262 31.99 7.97 -20.54
N ALA A 263 31.19 8.94 -21.01
CA ALA A 263 30.60 9.96 -20.15
C ALA A 263 29.60 9.36 -19.15
N ALA A 264 28.81 8.37 -19.57
CA ALA A 264 27.88 7.65 -18.70
C ALA A 264 28.63 6.89 -17.59
N ALA A 265 29.66 6.11 -17.95
CA ALA A 265 30.47 5.36 -16.99
C ALA A 265 31.20 6.29 -16.01
N ARG A 266 31.76 7.40 -16.51
CA ARG A 266 32.41 8.42 -15.68
C ARG A 266 31.43 9.08 -14.71
N ALA A 267 30.28 9.54 -15.21
CA ALA A 267 29.27 10.18 -14.37
C ALA A 267 28.72 9.23 -13.31
N GLU A 268 28.56 7.94 -13.64
CA GLU A 268 28.14 6.92 -12.68
C GLU A 268 29.17 6.77 -11.55
N ALA A 269 30.46 6.64 -11.90
CA ALA A 269 31.53 6.52 -10.92
C ALA A 269 31.64 7.78 -10.04
N GLU A 270 31.55 8.98 -10.63
CA GLU A 270 31.62 10.25 -9.89
C GLU A 270 30.40 10.47 -8.98
N LEU A 271 29.18 10.10 -9.41
CA LEU A 271 27.99 10.18 -8.57
C LEU A 271 28.02 9.18 -7.42
N LYS A 272 28.50 7.94 -7.66
CA LYS A 272 28.65 6.91 -6.62
C LYS A 272 29.75 7.27 -5.61
N ALA A 273 30.84 7.90 -6.07
CA ALA A 273 31.91 8.37 -5.20
C ALA A 273 31.56 9.69 -4.46
N GLY A 274 30.59 10.44 -4.98
CA GLY A 274 30.30 11.81 -4.55
C GLY A 274 31.30 12.79 -5.16
N GLY A 275 30.82 13.75 -5.93
CA GLY A 275 31.67 14.78 -6.55
C GLY A 275 31.57 14.87 -8.07
N LEU A 276 30.45 14.51 -8.68
CA LEU A 276 30.17 14.84 -10.09
C LEU A 276 30.30 16.35 -10.28
N ARG A 277 31.12 16.76 -11.24
CA ARG A 277 31.35 18.17 -11.60
C ARG A 277 30.76 18.46 -12.96
N VAL A 278 29.88 19.45 -13.03
CA VAL A 278 29.28 19.94 -14.27
C VAL A 278 29.81 21.35 -14.55
N PRO A 279 30.54 21.57 -15.67
CA PRO A 279 31.11 22.88 -16.00
C PRO A 279 30.03 23.96 -16.17
N PRO A 280 30.41 25.25 -16.13
CA PRO A 280 29.53 26.35 -16.55
C PRO A 280 28.94 26.14 -17.96
N HIS A 281 27.80 26.78 -18.23
CA HIS A 281 27.10 26.78 -19.52
C HIS A 281 26.87 25.39 -20.13
N THR A 282 26.66 24.40 -19.27
CA THR A 282 26.45 23.02 -19.67
C THR A 282 24.99 22.66 -19.48
N LYS A 283 24.41 22.03 -20.50
CA LYS A 283 23.06 21.47 -20.44
C LYS A 283 23.13 19.98 -20.79
N THR A 284 23.06 19.12 -19.77
CA THR A 284 23.31 17.68 -19.88
C THR A 284 22.19 16.88 -19.23
N LYS A 285 22.04 15.63 -19.66
CA LYS A 285 21.02 14.70 -19.21
C LYS A 285 21.61 13.31 -19.01
N PHE A 286 21.19 12.66 -17.92
CA PHE A 286 21.52 11.27 -17.61
C PHE A 286 20.24 10.46 -17.41
N LEU A 287 20.21 9.24 -17.95
CA LEU A 287 19.19 8.24 -17.61
C LEU A 287 19.80 7.25 -16.63
N ILE A 288 19.28 7.22 -15.41
CA ILE A 288 19.62 6.22 -14.40
C ILE A 288 18.55 5.12 -14.47
N GLU A 289 18.96 3.88 -14.66
CA GLU A 289 18.12 2.69 -14.48
C GLU A 289 18.46 2.04 -13.14
N LEU A 290 17.46 1.90 -12.28
CA LEU A 290 17.55 1.15 -11.04
C LEU A 290 17.53 -0.35 -11.32
N ASP A 291 18.18 -1.15 -10.47
CA ASP A 291 18.24 -2.61 -10.63
C ASP A 291 16.92 -3.33 -10.36
N ASP A 292 15.96 -2.63 -9.77
CA ASP A 292 14.61 -3.07 -9.44
C ASP A 292 13.65 -1.86 -9.51
N TYR A 293 12.37 -2.06 -9.22
CA TYR A 293 11.40 -1.00 -9.02
C TYR A 293 11.49 -0.46 -7.59
N TYR A 294 11.53 0.85 -7.38
CA TYR A 294 11.62 1.43 -6.03
C TYR A 294 10.61 2.57 -5.79
N CYS A 295 10.10 2.64 -4.57
CA CYS A 295 9.56 3.86 -3.96
C CYS A 295 10.70 4.51 -3.16
N VAL A 296 10.99 5.79 -3.39
CA VAL A 296 12.17 6.44 -2.83
C VAL A 296 11.92 7.87 -2.35
N ARG A 297 12.74 8.29 -1.39
CA ARG A 297 12.95 9.71 -1.07
C ARG A 297 14.34 10.11 -1.52
N PRO A 298 14.46 10.88 -2.63
CA PRO A 298 15.76 11.35 -3.08
C PRO A 298 16.28 12.45 -2.15
N GLU A 299 17.60 12.44 -1.98
CA GLU A 299 18.35 13.49 -1.31
C GLU A 299 19.58 13.85 -2.16
N LEU A 300 19.79 15.16 -2.37
CA LEU A 300 20.97 15.68 -3.02
C LEU A 300 21.75 16.57 -2.05
N VAL A 301 23.07 16.44 -2.05
CA VAL A 301 23.97 17.43 -1.44
C VAL A 301 24.75 18.08 -2.56
N VAL A 302 24.72 19.40 -2.63
CA VAL A 302 25.27 20.18 -3.73
C VAL A 302 26.13 21.33 -3.19
N SER A 303 27.21 21.59 -3.90
CA SER A 303 28.05 22.76 -3.70
C SER A 303 28.12 23.59 -4.97
N ARG A 304 28.24 24.92 -4.83
CA ARG A 304 28.38 25.86 -5.95
C ARG A 304 27.13 25.89 -6.85
N GLY A 305 27.32 26.13 -8.15
CA GLY A 305 26.26 26.10 -9.14
C GLY A 305 25.20 27.17 -8.97
N ARG A 306 25.57 28.39 -8.56
CA ARG A 306 24.63 29.52 -8.50
C ARG A 306 23.89 29.68 -9.82
N GLY A 307 22.56 29.65 -9.75
CA GLY A 307 21.70 29.79 -10.93
C GLY A 307 21.60 28.52 -11.79
N ALA A 308 22.19 27.40 -11.35
CA ALA A 308 21.97 26.11 -11.97
C ALA A 308 20.55 25.59 -11.68
N ARG A 309 20.09 24.66 -12.52
CA ARG A 309 18.87 23.90 -12.32
C ARG A 309 19.20 22.42 -12.41
N ILE A 310 18.79 21.68 -11.38
CA ILE A 310 18.84 20.22 -11.35
C ILE A 310 17.40 19.73 -11.32
N SER A 311 17.03 18.83 -12.22
CA SER A 311 15.70 18.20 -12.23
C SER A 311 15.85 16.69 -12.13
N LEU A 312 15.10 16.08 -11.22
CA LEU A 312 14.99 14.62 -11.08
C LEU A 312 13.59 14.19 -11.52
N GLY A 313 13.50 13.57 -12.69
CA GLY A 313 12.29 12.96 -13.22
C GLY A 313 12.18 11.49 -12.84
N TRP A 314 10.99 11.00 -12.54
CA TRP A 314 10.71 9.61 -12.20
C TRP A 314 9.73 8.97 -13.16
N ALA A 315 10.03 7.74 -13.60
CA ALA A 315 9.14 6.93 -14.43
C ALA A 315 9.29 5.43 -14.12
N GLU A 316 8.19 4.68 -14.20
CA GLU A 316 8.24 3.22 -14.16
C GLU A 316 8.83 2.61 -15.45
N THR A 317 8.69 3.30 -16.58
CA THR A 317 9.07 2.83 -17.91
C THR A 317 9.24 3.99 -18.90
N LEU A 318 9.81 3.71 -20.07
CA LEU A 318 10.02 4.69 -21.13
C LEU A 318 9.03 4.45 -22.28
N MET A 319 8.56 5.53 -22.89
CA MET A 319 7.54 5.48 -23.94
C MET A 319 8.14 5.23 -25.31
N THR A 320 7.41 4.49 -26.14
CA THR A 320 7.80 4.17 -27.52
C THR A 320 7.56 5.31 -28.50
N GLU A 321 6.69 6.25 -28.14
CA GLU A 321 6.27 7.40 -28.94
C GLU A 321 6.46 8.70 -28.15
N GLU A 322 6.44 9.86 -28.82
CA GLU A 322 6.49 11.18 -28.20
C GLU A 322 5.14 11.59 -27.55
N LYS A 323 4.49 10.63 -26.92
CA LYS A 323 3.28 10.80 -26.09
C LYS A 323 3.18 9.59 -25.17
N GLU A 324 2.43 9.72 -24.09
CA GLU A 324 2.10 8.56 -23.26
C GLU A 324 1.26 7.57 -24.06
N VAL A 325 1.72 6.31 -24.09
CA VAL A 325 1.03 5.20 -24.73
C VAL A 325 1.04 4.01 -23.78
N ARG A 326 -0.03 3.20 -23.79
CA ARG A 326 -0.08 1.97 -22.97
C ARG A 326 0.79 0.85 -23.54
N ALA A 327 1.02 0.82 -24.86
CA ALA A 327 1.90 -0.13 -25.51
C ALA A 327 3.36 0.31 -25.37
N LYS A 328 3.99 -0.12 -24.27
CA LYS A 328 5.33 0.32 -23.85
C LYS A 328 6.47 -0.52 -24.45
N GLY A 329 6.16 -1.70 -24.99
CA GLY A 329 7.15 -2.64 -25.52
C GLY A 329 8.04 -3.24 -24.42
N TRP A 330 9.31 -3.51 -24.75
CA TRP A 330 10.29 -4.08 -23.82
C TRP A 330 10.70 -3.07 -22.74
N ARG A 331 10.48 -3.41 -21.47
CA ARG A 331 10.59 -2.45 -20.33
C ARG A 331 11.98 -1.90 -20.07
N THR A 332 13.02 -2.60 -20.52
CA THR A 332 14.42 -2.18 -20.32
C THR A 332 15.02 -1.51 -21.56
N GLU A 333 14.26 -1.35 -22.65
CA GLU A 333 14.75 -0.65 -23.82
C GLU A 333 14.67 0.85 -23.55
N TRP A 334 15.78 1.54 -23.79
CA TRP A 334 15.90 2.98 -23.56
C TRP A 334 16.28 3.75 -24.82
N ARG A 335 16.85 3.07 -25.82
CA ARG A 335 17.38 3.71 -27.01
C ARG A 335 16.23 4.31 -27.81
N ASP A 336 16.35 5.61 -28.07
CA ASP A 336 15.38 6.40 -28.81
C ASP A 336 13.97 6.42 -28.18
N ARG A 337 13.86 6.05 -26.90
CA ARG A 337 12.63 6.13 -26.12
C ARG A 337 12.43 7.51 -25.51
N TYR A 338 11.20 7.78 -25.09
CA TYR A 338 10.77 9.06 -24.55
C TYR A 338 10.47 8.97 -23.06
N PHE A 339 10.98 9.92 -22.29
CA PHE A 339 10.72 10.05 -20.86
C PHE A 339 9.48 10.90 -20.61
N PHE A 340 8.49 10.30 -19.94
CA PHE A 340 7.31 10.97 -19.42
C PHE A 340 7.21 10.63 -17.93
N GLY A 341 7.37 11.64 -17.08
CA GLY A 341 7.49 11.42 -15.66
C GLY A 341 7.21 12.63 -14.80
N ILE A 342 7.27 12.41 -13.49
CA ILE A 342 7.05 13.41 -12.45
C ILE A 342 8.40 13.98 -12.04
N TYR A 343 8.53 15.30 -12.03
CA TYR A 343 9.80 15.96 -11.73
C TYR A 343 9.82 16.67 -10.39
N ASP A 344 10.94 16.58 -9.68
CA ASP A 344 11.29 17.53 -8.64
C ASP A 344 12.47 18.38 -9.11
N ARG A 345 12.46 19.68 -8.78
CA ARG A 345 13.43 20.67 -9.24
C ARG A 345 14.19 21.28 -8.07
N PHE A 346 15.50 21.28 -8.17
CA PHE A 346 16.42 21.83 -7.17
C PHE A 346 17.21 22.97 -7.80
N LEU A 347 17.19 24.15 -7.16
CA LEU A 347 17.82 25.38 -7.65
C LEU A 347 18.91 25.80 -6.65
N PRO A 348 20.19 25.48 -6.90
CA PRO A 348 21.29 25.89 -6.04
C PRO A 348 21.56 27.40 -6.11
N ASP A 349 21.97 27.95 -4.99
CA ASP A 349 22.28 29.38 -4.82
C ASP A 349 23.79 29.67 -4.70
N GLY A 350 24.64 28.67 -4.92
CA GLY A 350 26.10 28.79 -4.86
C GLY A 350 26.73 28.43 -3.52
N ARG A 351 25.94 28.15 -2.48
CA ARG A 351 26.48 27.66 -1.20
C ARG A 351 27.12 26.28 -1.34
N ASP A 352 28.07 25.98 -0.46
CA ASP A 352 28.68 24.66 -0.36
C ASP A 352 27.85 23.80 0.61
N GLY A 353 27.59 22.54 0.25
CA GLY A 353 26.90 21.57 1.11
C GLY A 353 25.39 21.78 1.28
N MET A 354 24.71 22.43 0.34
CA MET A 354 23.25 22.58 0.37
C MET A 354 22.56 21.21 0.23
N ARG A 355 21.72 20.85 1.19
CA ARG A 355 20.96 19.59 1.22
C ARG A 355 19.55 19.81 0.68
N PHE A 356 19.23 19.14 -0.42
CA PHE A 356 17.92 19.10 -1.04
C PHE A 356 17.21 17.78 -0.71
N TYR A 357 15.91 17.84 -0.46
CA TYR A 357 15.05 16.69 -0.21
C TYR A 357 13.65 16.93 -0.75
N THR A 358 12.83 15.89 -0.82
CA THR A 358 11.41 15.99 -1.21
C THR A 358 10.46 15.90 0.00
N ALA A 359 9.31 16.55 -0.12
CA ALA A 359 8.23 16.46 0.87
C ALA A 359 7.40 15.17 0.72
N TRP A 360 7.40 14.57 -0.47
CA TRP A 360 6.69 13.34 -0.81
C TRP A 360 7.64 12.37 -1.53
N TYR A 361 7.38 11.07 -1.45
CA TYR A 361 8.21 10.08 -2.12
C TYR A 361 7.87 9.97 -3.62
N ARG A 362 8.78 9.39 -4.40
CA ARG A 362 8.61 9.10 -5.83
C ARG A 362 8.75 7.61 -6.07
N ALA A 363 8.21 7.12 -7.18
CA ALA A 363 8.24 5.70 -7.51
C ALA A 363 8.67 5.48 -8.96
N GLY A 364 9.29 4.34 -9.23
CA GLY A 364 9.63 3.91 -10.58
C GLY A 364 10.93 3.13 -10.66
N ARG A 365 11.38 2.91 -11.89
CA ARG A 365 12.64 2.21 -12.23
C ARG A 365 13.64 3.12 -12.94
N PHE A 366 13.15 4.15 -13.62
CA PHE A 366 13.95 5.08 -14.40
C PHE A 366 13.96 6.47 -13.77
N VAL A 367 15.15 7.05 -13.64
CA VAL A 367 15.35 8.41 -13.15
C VAL A 367 16.04 9.23 -14.23
N SER A 368 15.41 10.34 -14.63
CA SER A 368 16.03 11.35 -15.50
C SER A 368 16.70 12.40 -14.63
N LEU A 369 18.04 12.47 -14.66
CA LEU A 369 18.82 13.55 -14.03
C LEU A 369 19.19 14.58 -15.09
N GLU A 370 18.52 15.73 -15.05
CA GLU A 370 18.71 16.85 -15.99
C GLU A 370 19.42 18.01 -15.27
N ILE A 371 20.52 18.48 -15.85
CA ILE A 371 21.35 19.54 -15.25
C ILE A 371 21.58 20.63 -16.28
N GLU A 372 21.31 21.87 -15.87
CA GLU A 372 21.60 23.09 -16.62
C GLU A 372 22.36 24.05 -15.72
N THR A 373 23.60 24.38 -16.08
CA THR A 373 24.46 25.29 -15.32
C THR A 373 24.53 26.67 -15.95
N ALA A 374 24.66 27.69 -15.11
CA ALA A 374 24.91 29.07 -15.52
C ALA A 374 26.43 29.35 -15.53
N GLU A 375 26.87 30.45 -14.92
CA GLU A 375 28.27 30.90 -14.90
C GLU A 375 29.18 30.07 -13.97
N GLU A 376 28.62 29.40 -12.97
CA GLU A 376 29.37 28.68 -11.95
C GLU A 376 29.39 27.16 -12.22
N VAL A 377 30.52 26.52 -11.92
CA VAL A 377 30.60 25.05 -11.86
C VAL A 377 29.62 24.53 -10.83
N LEU A 378 28.89 23.47 -11.15
CA LEU A 378 28.05 22.74 -10.20
C LEU A 378 28.81 21.51 -9.71
N ARG A 379 28.76 21.24 -8.40
CA ARG A 379 29.27 20.01 -7.81
C ARG A 379 28.16 19.26 -7.09
N ILE A 380 27.84 18.05 -7.54
CA ILE A 380 26.94 17.13 -6.82
C ILE A 380 27.82 16.30 -5.88
N ASP A 381 27.81 16.67 -4.61
CA ASP A 381 28.57 16.02 -3.54
C ASP A 381 27.98 14.66 -3.17
N ARG A 382 26.66 14.52 -3.25
CA ARG A 382 25.94 13.28 -2.95
C ARG A 382 24.63 13.22 -3.70
N LEU A 383 24.33 12.04 -4.26
CA LEU A 383 23.00 11.63 -4.69
C LEU A 383 22.63 10.38 -3.89
N ALA A 384 21.67 10.51 -2.98
CA ALA A 384 21.15 9.38 -2.21
C ALA A 384 19.70 9.10 -2.62
N LEU A 385 19.46 7.88 -3.08
CA LEU A 385 18.11 7.35 -3.32
C LEU A 385 17.80 6.41 -2.17
N ASN A 386 16.92 6.80 -1.26
CA ASN A 386 16.58 5.98 -0.10
C ASN A 386 15.23 5.31 -0.34
N GLU A 387 15.20 3.98 -0.42
CA GLU A 387 13.98 3.19 -0.50
C GLU A 387 13.09 3.51 0.70
N PHE A 388 11.81 3.79 0.41
CA PHE A 388 10.82 4.23 1.38
C PHE A 388 9.54 3.42 1.21
N ARG A 389 9.21 2.59 2.19
CA ARG A 389 8.01 1.72 2.20
C ARG A 389 7.75 1.14 3.58
N TYR A 390 6.62 0.46 3.76
CA TYR A 390 6.36 -0.38 4.92
C TYR A 390 7.40 -1.52 5.02
N PRO A 391 7.95 -1.82 6.21
CA PRO A 391 8.92 -2.89 6.40
C PRO A 391 8.22 -4.26 6.49
N VAL A 392 7.53 -4.69 5.44
CA VAL A 392 6.88 -6.02 5.39
C VAL A 392 7.93 -7.10 5.68
N SER A 393 7.69 -7.92 6.70
CA SER A 393 8.59 -9.01 7.08
C SER A 393 8.13 -10.31 6.43
N PHE A 394 8.93 -10.84 5.49
CA PHE A 394 8.69 -12.14 4.87
C PHE A 394 9.31 -13.26 5.72
N GLU A 395 8.52 -13.80 6.65
CA GLU A 395 8.91 -14.90 7.54
C GLU A 395 8.66 -16.26 6.89
N SER A 396 7.60 -16.35 6.10
CA SER A 396 7.31 -17.49 5.22
C SER A 396 8.30 -17.53 4.04
N SER A 397 8.60 -18.74 3.56
CA SER A 397 9.54 -18.93 2.45
C SER A 397 9.17 -20.14 1.60
N LEU A 398 9.52 -20.10 0.33
CA LEU A 398 9.33 -21.18 -0.64
C LEU A 398 10.65 -21.51 -1.33
N GLU A 399 10.82 -22.78 -1.65
CA GLU A 399 11.90 -23.31 -2.47
C GLU A 399 11.25 -24.12 -3.61
N PHE A 400 11.46 -23.64 -4.84
CA PHE A 400 10.88 -24.21 -6.04
C PHE A 400 11.90 -25.10 -6.75
N ASP A 401 11.43 -26.24 -7.28
CA ASP A 401 12.19 -27.06 -8.24
C ASP A 401 12.30 -26.40 -9.64
N ARG A 402 11.53 -25.33 -9.87
CA ARG A 402 11.52 -24.51 -11.10
C ARG A 402 12.04 -23.10 -10.82
N PRO A 403 13.20 -22.71 -11.38
CA PRO A 403 13.76 -21.36 -11.19
C PRO A 403 12.85 -20.22 -11.67
N GLU A 404 12.02 -20.46 -12.68
CA GLU A 404 11.05 -19.48 -13.20
C GLU A 404 10.01 -19.08 -12.15
N LEU A 405 9.42 -20.04 -11.43
CA LEU A 405 8.48 -19.73 -10.34
C LEU A 405 9.15 -18.92 -9.22
N GLY A 406 10.43 -19.17 -8.95
CA GLY A 406 11.22 -18.37 -8.01
C GLY A 406 11.34 -16.91 -8.42
N ARG A 407 11.46 -16.63 -9.73
CA ARG A 407 11.50 -15.26 -10.26
C ARG A 407 10.12 -14.60 -10.24
N LEU A 408 9.06 -15.32 -10.60
CA LEU A 408 7.69 -14.80 -10.46
C LEU A 408 7.35 -14.49 -9.00
N ALA A 409 7.75 -15.35 -8.06
CA ALA A 409 7.57 -15.12 -6.63
C ALA A 409 8.34 -13.86 -6.16
N ALA A 410 9.54 -13.62 -6.69
CA ALA A 410 10.30 -12.41 -6.40
C ALA A 410 9.62 -11.14 -6.93
N MET A 411 9.11 -11.16 -8.17
CA MET A 411 8.34 -10.04 -8.74
C MET A 411 7.06 -9.75 -7.95
N ALA A 412 6.32 -10.80 -7.56
CA ALA A 412 5.11 -10.66 -6.73
C ALA A 412 5.43 -10.09 -5.35
N ARG A 413 6.51 -10.57 -4.71
CA ARG A 413 7.02 -10.01 -3.46
C ARG A 413 7.36 -8.53 -3.62
N ARG A 414 8.10 -8.16 -4.67
CA ARG A 414 8.48 -6.78 -4.91
C ARG A 414 7.26 -5.88 -5.12
N THR A 415 6.27 -6.38 -5.85
CA THR A 415 5.00 -5.70 -6.07
C THR A 415 4.28 -5.41 -4.75
N LEU A 416 4.20 -6.39 -3.83
CA LEU A 416 3.64 -6.17 -2.49
C LEU A 416 4.45 -5.13 -1.69
N GLU A 417 5.79 -5.23 -1.68
CA GLU A 417 6.67 -4.31 -0.97
C GLU A 417 6.48 -2.85 -1.45
N MET A 418 6.39 -2.64 -2.77
CA MET A 418 6.20 -1.31 -3.37
C MET A 418 4.79 -0.75 -3.18
N CYS A 419 3.81 -1.62 -2.98
CA CYS A 419 2.41 -1.22 -2.75
C CYS A 419 2.02 -1.23 -1.27
N SER A 420 2.99 -1.26 -0.35
CA SER A 420 2.77 -1.23 1.11
C SER A 420 3.50 -0.05 1.73
N HIS A 421 2.76 0.92 2.26
CA HIS A 421 3.28 2.09 2.98
C HIS A 421 2.53 2.23 4.32
N ASP A 422 2.13 3.44 4.72
CA ASP A 422 1.25 3.67 5.87
C ASP A 422 -0.21 3.33 5.57
N THR A 423 -0.51 3.06 4.30
CA THR A 423 -1.66 2.30 3.82
C THR A 423 -1.18 1.28 2.80
N PHE A 424 -2.01 0.29 2.48
CA PHE A 424 -1.86 -0.40 1.19
C PHE A 424 -2.18 0.58 0.04
N MET A 425 -1.80 0.24 -1.18
CA MET A 425 -2.20 0.99 -2.38
C MET A 425 -2.34 0.08 -3.59
N ASP A 426 -3.06 0.55 -4.59
CA ASP A 426 -3.18 -0.04 -5.92
C ASP A 426 -1.84 -0.02 -6.67
N CYS A 427 -1.25 1.15 -6.86
CA CYS A 427 0.04 1.32 -7.53
C CYS A 427 0.78 2.54 -6.97
N PRO A 428 2.13 2.49 -6.86
CA PRO A 428 2.88 3.57 -6.24
C PRO A 428 3.18 4.75 -7.17
N TYR A 429 3.05 4.59 -8.49
CA TYR A 429 3.42 5.62 -9.47
C TYR A 429 2.26 6.52 -9.88
N TYR A 430 1.09 5.95 -10.23
CA TYR A 430 -0.02 6.74 -10.75
C TYR A 430 -0.99 7.25 -9.69
N GLU A 431 -1.34 6.44 -8.68
CA GLU A 431 -2.47 6.78 -7.80
C GLU A 431 -2.09 6.86 -6.33
N GLN A 432 -1.36 5.86 -5.79
CA GLN A 432 -1.06 5.73 -4.37
C GLN A 432 -2.32 5.68 -3.49
N LEU A 433 -3.35 4.95 -3.93
CA LEU A 433 -4.66 4.90 -3.26
C LEU A 433 -4.99 3.48 -2.78
N MET A 434 -5.44 3.36 -1.53
CA MET A 434 -5.83 2.07 -0.95
C MET A 434 -7.21 1.65 -1.48
N TYR A 435 -7.26 1.01 -2.65
CA TYR A 435 -8.51 0.46 -3.20
C TYR A 435 -8.90 -0.85 -2.51
N LEU A 436 -10.19 -1.01 -2.19
CA LEU A 436 -10.70 -2.14 -1.41
C LEU A 436 -10.48 -3.49 -2.10
N GLY A 437 -10.66 -3.55 -3.43
CA GLY A 437 -10.43 -4.76 -4.23
C GLY A 437 -8.99 -5.26 -4.12
N ASP A 438 -8.03 -4.37 -4.34
CA ASP A 438 -6.58 -4.61 -4.19
C ASP A 438 -6.21 -4.97 -2.76
N THR A 439 -6.71 -4.19 -1.80
CA THR A 439 -6.30 -4.26 -0.40
C THR A 439 -6.66 -5.59 0.23
N ARG A 440 -7.77 -6.22 -0.18
CA ARG A 440 -8.08 -7.58 0.28
C ARG A 440 -6.96 -8.55 -0.09
N ILE A 441 -6.50 -8.53 -1.34
CA ILE A 441 -5.45 -9.41 -1.84
C ILE A 441 -4.14 -9.13 -1.12
N GLN A 442 -3.77 -7.85 -0.98
CA GLN A 442 -2.56 -7.45 -0.28
C GLN A 442 -2.58 -7.89 1.18
N ALA A 443 -3.69 -7.66 1.87
CA ALA A 443 -3.85 -8.05 3.26
C ALA A 443 -3.75 -9.56 3.45
N LEU A 444 -4.47 -10.34 2.64
CA LEU A 444 -4.41 -11.80 2.69
C LEU A 444 -2.99 -12.31 2.42
N LEU A 445 -2.28 -11.72 1.45
CA LEU A 445 -0.88 -12.04 1.19
C LEU A 445 0.03 -11.67 2.37
N THR A 446 -0.16 -10.51 2.99
CA THR A 446 0.58 -10.11 4.19
C THR A 446 0.40 -11.11 5.34
N LEU A 447 -0.84 -11.55 5.59
CA LEU A 447 -1.18 -12.50 6.66
C LEU A 447 -0.53 -13.89 6.44
N VAL A 448 -0.29 -14.32 5.20
CA VAL A 448 0.39 -15.60 4.93
C VAL A 448 1.91 -15.50 5.00
N VAL A 449 2.50 -14.31 4.80
CA VAL A 449 3.97 -14.13 4.79
C VAL A 449 4.54 -13.57 6.08
N SER A 450 3.73 -12.92 6.92
CA SER A 450 4.17 -12.17 8.09
C SER A 450 3.24 -12.35 9.29
N ARG A 451 3.80 -12.32 10.51
CA ARG A 451 2.98 -12.16 11.74
C ARG A 451 2.59 -10.72 12.00
N ASP A 452 3.22 -9.76 11.32
CA ASP A 452 2.90 -8.35 11.50
C ASP A 452 1.60 -7.99 10.76
N ALA A 453 0.49 -8.02 11.48
CA ALA A 453 -0.82 -7.69 10.95
C ALA A 453 -1.19 -6.21 11.09
N ARG A 454 -0.31 -5.33 11.60
CA ARG A 454 -0.70 -3.95 11.94
C ARG A 454 -1.22 -3.14 10.74
N LEU A 455 -0.60 -3.31 9.57
CA LEU A 455 -1.07 -2.66 8.33
C LEU A 455 -2.45 -3.20 7.89
N VAL A 456 -2.69 -4.50 8.07
CA VAL A 456 -3.99 -5.15 7.78
C VAL A 456 -5.08 -4.64 8.71
N GLU A 457 -4.78 -4.58 10.01
CA GLU A 457 -5.71 -4.09 11.03
C GLU A 457 -6.07 -2.61 10.81
N LYS A 458 -5.08 -1.79 10.45
CA LYS A 458 -5.32 -0.40 10.06
C LYS A 458 -6.22 -0.32 8.84
N ALA A 459 -5.94 -1.07 7.77
CA ALA A 459 -6.75 -1.07 6.56
C ALA A 459 -8.22 -1.46 6.82
N LEU A 460 -8.44 -2.51 7.62
CA LEU A 460 -9.78 -2.94 8.02
C LEU A 460 -10.56 -1.83 8.76
N ARG A 461 -9.92 -1.15 9.73
CA ARG A 461 -10.54 -0.03 10.44
C ARG A 461 -10.83 1.16 9.52
N MET A 462 -9.90 1.50 8.63
CA MET A 462 -10.08 2.60 7.67
C MET A 462 -11.23 2.36 6.71
N PHE A 463 -11.39 1.15 6.17
CA PHE A 463 -12.55 0.84 5.32
C PHE A 463 -13.86 0.85 6.10
N ALA A 464 -13.87 0.37 7.34
CA ALA A 464 -15.04 0.48 8.21
C ALA A 464 -15.40 1.95 8.47
N ALA A 465 -14.42 2.81 8.77
CA ALA A 465 -14.62 4.26 8.93
C ALA A 465 -15.08 4.95 7.64
N SER A 466 -14.69 4.41 6.47
CA SER A 466 -15.13 4.94 5.17
C SER A 466 -16.61 4.69 4.85
N GLN A 467 -17.28 3.81 5.60
CA GLN A 467 -18.63 3.32 5.28
C GLN A 467 -19.66 4.45 5.34
N LEU A 468 -20.31 4.70 4.20
CA LEU A 468 -21.29 5.75 4.03
C LEU A 468 -22.60 5.40 4.74
N GLU A 469 -23.48 6.39 4.92
CA GLU A 469 -24.84 6.17 5.43
C GLU A 469 -25.61 5.12 4.63
N SER A 470 -25.38 5.06 3.32
CA SER A 470 -25.95 4.05 2.41
C SER A 470 -25.53 2.61 2.71
N GLY A 471 -24.56 2.39 3.60
CA GLY A 471 -23.96 1.10 3.95
C GLY A 471 -22.85 0.64 2.99
N LEU A 472 -22.68 1.31 1.85
CA LEU A 472 -21.56 1.07 0.94
C LEU A 472 -20.26 1.65 1.49
N MET A 473 -19.15 1.01 1.14
CA MET A 473 -17.82 1.53 1.42
C MET A 473 -17.34 2.43 0.29
N GLN A 474 -16.46 3.36 0.62
CA GLN A 474 -15.71 4.06 -0.42
C GLN A 474 -14.77 3.06 -1.11
N SER A 475 -14.65 3.14 -2.43
CA SER A 475 -13.82 2.19 -3.19
C SER A 475 -12.35 2.32 -2.84
N ARG A 476 -11.92 3.51 -2.40
CA ARG A 476 -10.56 3.84 -1.96
C ARG A 476 -10.62 4.79 -0.76
N TYR A 477 -9.86 4.48 0.29
CA TYR A 477 -9.85 5.29 1.52
C TYR A 477 -8.54 5.12 2.29
N PRO A 478 -7.91 6.17 2.85
CA PRO A 478 -8.36 7.56 2.89
C PRO A 478 -8.21 8.19 1.51
N SER A 479 -9.15 9.06 1.15
CA SER A 479 -9.06 9.86 -0.06
C SER A 479 -9.86 11.14 0.10
N ARG A 480 -9.27 12.28 -0.28
CA ARG A 480 -9.98 13.56 -0.32
C ARG A 480 -11.07 13.60 -1.41
N ILE A 481 -11.01 12.67 -2.37
CA ILE A 481 -12.01 12.51 -3.42
C ILE A 481 -12.80 11.23 -3.18
N ARG A 482 -14.03 11.40 -2.68
CA ARG A 482 -14.97 10.29 -2.49
C ARG A 482 -15.22 9.57 -3.81
N GLN A 483 -15.09 8.26 -3.82
CA GLN A 483 -15.42 7.38 -4.93
C GLN A 483 -16.06 6.10 -4.42
N ILE A 484 -16.98 5.53 -5.19
CA ILE A 484 -17.72 4.32 -4.83
C ILE A 484 -17.70 3.37 -6.03
N ILE A 485 -17.33 2.13 -5.76
CA ILE A 485 -17.47 0.97 -6.66
C ILE A 485 -18.31 -0.02 -5.86
N PRO A 486 -19.64 -0.11 -6.10
CA PRO A 486 -20.52 -0.92 -5.26
C PRO A 486 -20.04 -2.37 -5.12
N THR A 487 -19.63 -2.98 -6.23
CA THR A 487 -19.08 -4.34 -6.33
C THR A 487 -17.84 -4.59 -5.48
N PHE A 488 -17.15 -3.55 -4.97
CA PHE A 488 -16.03 -3.73 -4.05
C PHE A 488 -16.47 -3.95 -2.60
N SER A 489 -17.62 -3.41 -2.18
CA SER A 489 -18.06 -3.50 -0.78
C SER A 489 -18.19 -4.95 -0.26
N PRO A 490 -18.72 -5.91 -1.02
CA PRO A 490 -18.75 -7.32 -0.60
C PRO A 490 -17.38 -7.91 -0.26
N PHE A 491 -16.30 -7.42 -0.88
CA PHE A 491 -14.95 -7.91 -0.60
C PHE A 491 -14.41 -7.46 0.76
N PHE A 492 -14.98 -6.43 1.40
CA PHE A 492 -14.67 -6.13 2.80
C PHE A 492 -15.08 -7.27 3.74
N ILE A 493 -16.25 -7.88 3.50
CA ILE A 493 -16.74 -9.02 4.29
C ILE A 493 -15.74 -10.17 4.16
N ALA A 494 -15.30 -10.44 2.94
CA ALA A 494 -14.35 -11.50 2.67
C ALA A 494 -12.96 -11.19 3.25
N MET A 495 -12.49 -9.95 3.17
CA MET A 495 -11.25 -9.48 3.81
C MET A 495 -11.30 -9.63 5.34
N LEU A 496 -12.43 -9.33 5.98
CA LEU A 496 -12.61 -9.56 7.42
C LEU A 496 -12.63 -11.05 7.76
N GLY A 497 -13.24 -11.87 6.90
CA GLY A 497 -13.20 -13.34 7.01
C GLY A 497 -11.79 -13.92 6.84
N ASP A 498 -10.99 -13.34 5.94
CA ASP A 498 -9.58 -13.69 5.76
C ASP A 498 -8.80 -13.40 7.06
N TYR A 499 -8.93 -12.20 7.62
CA TYR A 499 -8.32 -11.86 8.92
C TYR A 499 -8.82 -12.77 10.06
N ALA A 500 -10.12 -13.05 10.13
CA ALA A 500 -10.71 -13.92 11.14
C ALA A 500 -10.13 -15.35 11.10
N ARG A 501 -9.85 -15.89 9.91
CA ARG A 501 -9.22 -17.21 9.75
C ARG A 501 -7.73 -17.19 10.06
N TRP A 502 -6.98 -16.24 9.50
CA TRP A 502 -5.52 -16.23 9.60
C TRP A 502 -4.99 -15.69 10.92
N HIS A 503 -5.70 -14.78 11.58
CA HIS A 503 -5.27 -14.11 12.82
C HIS A 503 -6.32 -14.19 13.94
N GLY A 504 -7.60 -14.04 13.60
CA GLY A 504 -8.66 -13.96 14.60
C GLY A 504 -8.55 -12.68 15.46
N GLY A 505 -8.99 -12.75 16.71
CA GLY A 505 -8.87 -11.64 17.67
C GLY A 505 -10.09 -10.71 17.76
N PRO A 506 -10.06 -9.75 18.70
CA PRO A 506 -11.21 -8.91 19.04
C PRO A 506 -11.64 -7.95 17.91
N LEU A 507 -10.73 -7.60 16.99
CA LEU A 507 -11.03 -6.73 15.84
C LEU A 507 -12.15 -7.31 14.95
N VAL A 508 -12.28 -8.63 14.88
CA VAL A 508 -13.35 -9.25 14.09
C VAL A 508 -14.72 -8.88 14.65
N ALA A 509 -14.88 -8.95 15.97
CA ALA A 509 -16.13 -8.57 16.63
C ALA A 509 -16.40 -7.06 16.54
N GLU A 510 -15.34 -6.25 16.64
CA GLU A 510 -15.38 -4.78 16.46
C GLU A 510 -15.98 -4.41 15.09
N LEU A 511 -15.56 -5.08 14.01
CA LEU A 511 -15.90 -4.70 12.64
C LEU A 511 -17.06 -5.51 12.01
N LEU A 512 -17.56 -6.53 12.70
CA LEU A 512 -18.70 -7.34 12.24
C LEU A 512 -19.95 -6.50 11.89
N PRO A 513 -20.31 -5.44 12.64
CA PRO A 513 -21.42 -4.57 12.27
C PRO A 513 -21.23 -3.86 10.92
N ALA A 514 -20.00 -3.45 10.58
CA ALA A 514 -19.71 -2.81 9.30
C ALA A 514 -19.86 -3.81 8.15
N ALA A 515 -19.40 -5.06 8.33
CA ALA A 515 -19.59 -6.15 7.37
C ALA A 515 -21.07 -6.46 7.13
N ARG A 516 -21.90 -6.49 8.17
CA ARG A 516 -23.35 -6.67 8.04
C ARG A 516 -24.00 -5.56 7.23
N ARG A 517 -23.66 -4.29 7.52
CA ARG A 517 -24.21 -3.11 6.83
C ARG A 517 -23.94 -3.09 5.33
N VAL A 518 -22.86 -3.75 4.86
CA VAL A 518 -22.62 -3.95 3.42
C VAL A 518 -23.75 -4.75 2.78
N THR A 519 -24.22 -5.82 3.43
CA THR A 519 -25.33 -6.62 2.88
C THR A 519 -26.65 -5.85 2.92
N ASP A 520 -26.89 -5.09 3.99
CA ASP A 520 -28.07 -4.23 4.12
C ASP A 520 -28.12 -3.15 3.01
N ALA A 521 -26.97 -2.68 2.56
CA ALA A 521 -26.86 -1.67 1.49
C ALA A 521 -27.45 -2.16 0.16
N TYR A 522 -27.44 -3.46 -0.10
CA TYR A 522 -27.90 -4.05 -1.36
C TYR A 522 -29.42 -4.29 -1.38
N GLU A 523 -30.08 -4.34 -0.22
CA GLU A 523 -31.51 -4.63 -0.07
C GLU A 523 -32.40 -3.77 -0.96
N ARG A 524 -32.08 -2.48 -1.04
CA ARG A 524 -32.82 -1.49 -1.84
C ARG A 524 -32.76 -1.76 -3.35
N TRP A 525 -31.88 -2.64 -3.79
CA TRP A 525 -31.66 -2.98 -5.19
C TRP A 525 -32.12 -4.39 -5.54
N ILE A 526 -32.65 -5.15 -4.56
CA ILE A 526 -33.21 -6.48 -4.80
C ILE A 526 -34.63 -6.32 -5.35
N GLY A 527 -34.83 -6.80 -6.58
CA GLY A 527 -36.14 -6.80 -7.23
C GLY A 527 -37.09 -7.85 -6.65
N VAL A 528 -38.35 -7.82 -7.10
CA VAL A 528 -39.39 -8.79 -6.72
C VAL A 528 -39.05 -10.23 -7.12
N ASP A 529 -38.14 -10.40 -8.07
CA ASP A 529 -37.60 -11.67 -8.55
C ASP A 529 -36.40 -12.15 -7.73
N GLY A 530 -35.96 -11.39 -6.72
CA GLY A 530 -34.85 -11.72 -5.85
C GLY A 530 -33.47 -11.36 -6.41
N LEU A 531 -33.39 -10.69 -7.56
CA LEU A 531 -32.13 -10.29 -8.19
C LEU A 531 -31.76 -8.84 -7.88
N VAL A 532 -30.47 -8.61 -7.63
CA VAL A 532 -29.85 -7.30 -7.44
C VAL A 532 -29.75 -6.56 -8.79
N ARG A 533 -30.16 -5.29 -8.78
CA ARG A 533 -30.02 -4.33 -9.90
C ARG A 533 -29.43 -3.03 -9.39
N ILE A 534 -28.12 -2.90 -9.48
CA ILE A 534 -27.41 -1.70 -9.04
C ILE A 534 -27.66 -0.59 -10.08
N PRO A 535 -28.07 0.63 -9.67
CA PRO A 535 -28.20 1.76 -10.57
C PRO A 535 -26.91 2.05 -11.33
N ARG A 536 -27.02 2.92 -12.35
CA ARG A 536 -25.88 3.38 -13.14
C ARG A 536 -24.77 3.95 -12.28
N SER A 537 -23.70 3.20 -12.13
CA SER A 537 -22.48 3.55 -11.39
C SER A 537 -21.29 2.76 -11.93
N TRP A 538 -20.10 2.99 -11.40
CA TRP A 538 -18.92 2.22 -11.76
C TRP A 538 -18.96 0.83 -11.09
N ASN A 539 -19.74 -0.08 -11.66
CA ASN A 539 -19.90 -1.47 -11.19
C ASN A 539 -18.77 -2.36 -11.75
N PHE A 540 -17.53 -1.93 -11.50
CA PHE A 540 -16.32 -2.58 -11.98
C PHE A 540 -16.18 -4.02 -11.48
N VAL A 541 -15.70 -4.92 -12.34
CA VAL A 541 -15.36 -6.30 -11.96
C VAL A 541 -13.95 -6.67 -12.40
N ASP A 542 -13.60 -6.47 -13.67
CA ASP A 542 -12.28 -6.84 -14.19
C ASP A 542 -11.96 -6.16 -15.53
N TRP A 543 -10.69 -6.07 -15.88
CA TRP A 543 -10.22 -5.51 -17.16
C TRP A 543 -10.22 -6.56 -18.27
N THR A 544 -11.40 -7.04 -18.69
CA THR A 544 -11.55 -8.12 -19.68
C THR A 544 -12.36 -7.71 -20.91
N GLY A 545 -11.87 -6.73 -21.68
CA GLY A 545 -12.56 -6.21 -22.88
C GLY A 545 -13.89 -5.48 -22.60
N TRP A 546 -14.41 -5.58 -21.38
CA TRP A 546 -15.58 -4.85 -20.90
C TRP A 546 -15.30 -3.33 -20.80
N PRO A 547 -16.19 -2.48 -21.33
CA PRO A 547 -16.03 -1.02 -21.23
C PRO A 547 -15.91 -0.58 -19.76
N MET A 548 -14.82 0.11 -19.43
CA MET A 548 -14.51 0.53 -18.06
C MET A 548 -14.49 -0.60 -17.02
N GLY A 549 -14.26 -1.85 -17.47
CA GLY A 549 -14.28 -3.05 -16.64
C GLY A 549 -15.66 -3.41 -16.07
N VAL A 550 -16.75 -2.87 -16.65
CA VAL A 550 -18.13 -3.09 -16.20
C VAL A 550 -18.75 -4.23 -17.01
N PRO A 551 -19.18 -5.34 -16.37
CA PRO A 551 -19.73 -6.49 -17.09
C PRO A 551 -21.10 -6.21 -17.71
N PRO A 552 -21.58 -7.12 -18.60
CA PRO A 552 -22.91 -7.03 -19.19
C PRO A 552 -24.02 -6.84 -18.16
N GLU A 553 -25.01 -6.01 -18.51
CA GLU A 553 -26.19 -5.67 -17.70
C GLU A 553 -25.91 -5.05 -16.32
N ALA A 554 -24.67 -4.73 -15.96
CA ALA A 554 -24.36 -4.16 -14.64
C ALA A 554 -24.77 -2.68 -14.50
N ASP A 555 -25.24 -2.04 -15.56
CA ASP A 555 -25.74 -0.67 -15.57
C ASP A 555 -27.29 -0.67 -15.45
N GLY A 556 -27.79 -0.91 -14.24
CA GLY A 556 -29.24 -0.93 -13.94
C GLY A 556 -29.99 -2.22 -14.30
N GLY A 557 -29.34 -3.15 -15.01
CA GLY A 557 -29.89 -4.46 -15.37
C GLY A 557 -29.62 -5.53 -14.31
N ALA A 558 -30.00 -6.77 -14.63
CA ALA A 558 -29.79 -7.94 -13.77
C ALA A 558 -28.54 -8.70 -14.25
N SER A 559 -27.36 -8.14 -13.98
CA SER A 559 -26.09 -8.81 -14.28
C SER A 559 -25.91 -10.06 -13.41
N GLY A 560 -25.68 -11.21 -14.04
CA GLY A 560 -25.40 -12.47 -13.35
C GLY A 560 -24.16 -12.35 -12.46
N ILE A 561 -23.08 -11.76 -12.98
CA ILE A 561 -21.81 -11.60 -12.26
C ILE A 561 -21.96 -10.72 -11.02
N VAL A 562 -22.69 -9.60 -11.11
CA VAL A 562 -22.92 -8.71 -9.96
C VAL A 562 -23.74 -9.42 -8.88
N ASN A 563 -24.73 -10.23 -9.28
CA ASN A 563 -25.50 -11.05 -8.35
C ASN A 563 -24.63 -12.14 -7.70
N ALA A 564 -23.73 -12.78 -8.46
CA ALA A 564 -22.81 -13.78 -7.93
C ALA A 564 -21.80 -13.19 -6.95
N ILE A 565 -21.28 -11.97 -7.20
CA ILE A 565 -20.42 -11.24 -6.25
C ILE A 565 -21.20 -10.91 -4.97
N HIS A 566 -22.45 -10.45 -5.08
CA HIS A 566 -23.27 -10.20 -3.91
C HIS A 566 -23.54 -11.49 -3.11
N LEU A 567 -23.88 -12.58 -3.80
CA LEU A 567 -24.07 -13.90 -3.21
C LEU A 567 -22.82 -14.37 -2.48
N TYR A 568 -21.64 -14.24 -3.09
CA TYR A 568 -20.36 -14.53 -2.46
C TYR A 568 -20.17 -13.73 -1.15
N GLY A 569 -20.52 -12.44 -1.14
CA GLY A 569 -20.49 -11.59 0.06
C GLY A 569 -21.44 -12.05 1.16
N VAL A 570 -22.70 -12.39 0.82
CA VAL A 570 -23.70 -12.88 1.79
C VAL A 570 -23.29 -14.24 2.36
N SER A 571 -22.79 -15.16 1.53
CA SER A 571 -22.24 -16.44 1.99
C SER A 571 -21.03 -16.23 2.91
N SER A 572 -20.11 -15.34 2.55
CA SER A 572 -18.94 -15.00 3.37
C SER A 572 -19.33 -14.44 4.74
N LEU A 573 -20.43 -13.67 4.82
CA LEU A 573 -20.94 -13.15 6.09
C LEU A 573 -21.53 -14.27 6.96
N ALA A 574 -22.26 -15.22 6.36
CA ALA A 574 -22.76 -16.39 7.09
C ALA A 574 -21.62 -17.21 7.71
N GLU A 575 -20.55 -17.45 6.94
CA GLU A 575 -19.34 -18.13 7.42
C GLU A 575 -18.64 -17.33 8.53
N LEU A 576 -18.61 -16.01 8.43
CA LEU A 576 -17.99 -15.16 9.45
C LEU A 576 -18.74 -15.22 10.79
N TYR A 577 -20.09 -15.25 10.76
CA TYR A 577 -20.89 -15.49 11.97
C TYR A 577 -20.67 -16.89 12.55
N GLU A 578 -20.51 -17.91 11.70
CA GLU A 578 -20.16 -19.26 12.14
C GLU A 578 -18.77 -19.30 12.81
N LEU A 579 -17.76 -18.66 12.20
CA LEU A 579 -16.41 -18.54 12.75
C LEU A 579 -16.36 -17.84 14.11
N THR A 580 -17.25 -16.87 14.33
CA THR A 580 -17.36 -16.11 15.57
C THR A 580 -18.31 -16.74 16.60
N GLY A 581 -18.97 -17.85 16.25
CA GLY A 581 -19.82 -18.63 17.14
C GLY A 581 -21.27 -18.15 17.27
N ASP A 582 -21.72 -17.24 16.40
CA ASP A 582 -23.12 -16.78 16.36
C ASP A 582 -23.93 -17.63 15.37
N ALA A 583 -24.42 -18.78 15.87
CA ALA A 583 -25.17 -19.73 15.07
C ALA A 583 -26.50 -19.17 14.52
N VAL A 584 -27.12 -18.22 15.24
CA VAL A 584 -28.41 -17.63 14.84
C VAL A 584 -28.22 -16.74 13.64
N MET A 585 -27.25 -15.82 13.70
CA MET A 585 -26.95 -14.94 12.57
C MET A 585 -26.34 -15.72 11.40
N ALA A 586 -25.55 -16.76 11.66
CA ALA A 586 -25.05 -17.65 10.61
C ALA A 586 -26.20 -18.31 9.83
N ASP A 587 -27.21 -18.87 10.53
CA ASP A 587 -28.36 -19.49 9.87
C ASP A 587 -29.26 -18.48 9.13
N TYR A 588 -29.44 -17.28 9.70
CA TYR A 588 -30.15 -16.18 9.06
C TYR A 588 -29.53 -15.82 7.71
N PHE A 589 -28.22 -15.57 7.67
CA PHE A 589 -27.52 -15.23 6.43
C PHE A 589 -27.38 -16.42 5.48
N ARG A 590 -27.26 -17.66 5.98
CA ARG A 590 -27.27 -18.86 5.15
C ARG A 590 -28.61 -19.05 4.43
N THR A 591 -29.72 -18.79 5.11
CA THR A 591 -31.06 -18.81 4.51
C THR A 591 -31.20 -17.74 3.42
N ARG A 592 -30.68 -16.55 3.66
CA ARG A 592 -30.67 -15.46 2.68
C ARG A 592 -29.80 -15.81 1.46
N ALA A 593 -28.61 -16.35 1.67
CA ALA A 593 -27.71 -16.80 0.61
C ALA A 593 -28.38 -17.87 -0.27
N ARG A 594 -29.08 -18.84 0.33
CA ARG A 594 -29.86 -19.85 -0.42
C ARG A 594 -30.94 -19.22 -1.29
N ARG A 595 -31.75 -18.30 -0.75
CA ARG A 595 -32.81 -17.62 -1.53
C ARG A 595 -32.24 -16.85 -2.74
N LEU A 596 -31.12 -16.15 -2.53
CA LEU A 596 -30.44 -15.44 -3.62
C LEU A 596 -29.84 -16.44 -4.64
N SER A 597 -29.23 -17.52 -4.16
CA SER A 597 -28.70 -18.58 -5.02
C SER A 597 -29.80 -19.20 -5.89
N ASP A 598 -30.96 -19.51 -5.32
CA ASP A 598 -32.11 -20.05 -6.06
C ASP A 598 -32.58 -19.07 -7.17
N ALA A 599 -32.63 -17.77 -6.87
CA ALA A 599 -32.98 -16.74 -7.85
C ALA A 599 -31.94 -16.65 -8.99
N VAL A 600 -30.65 -16.71 -8.65
CA VAL A 600 -29.54 -16.68 -9.62
C VAL A 600 -29.52 -17.94 -10.47
N VAL A 601 -29.66 -19.13 -9.87
CA VAL A 601 -29.76 -20.40 -10.59
C VAL A 601 -30.94 -20.37 -11.56
N LYS A 602 -32.11 -19.93 -11.11
CA LYS A 602 -33.30 -19.83 -11.96
C LYS A 602 -33.10 -18.90 -13.15
N ALA A 603 -32.43 -17.77 -12.98
CA ALA A 603 -32.24 -16.78 -14.04
C ALA A 603 -31.10 -17.12 -15.00
N PHE A 604 -29.97 -17.61 -14.48
CA PHE A 604 -28.71 -17.63 -15.22
C PHE A 604 -28.18 -19.04 -15.50
N TRP A 605 -28.64 -20.10 -14.84
CA TRP A 605 -28.17 -21.46 -15.13
C TRP A 605 -28.63 -21.94 -16.52
N ARG A 606 -27.73 -22.58 -17.26
CA ARG A 606 -27.97 -23.16 -18.59
C ARG A 606 -27.56 -24.63 -18.58
N PRO A 607 -28.48 -25.56 -18.23
CA PRO A 607 -28.18 -26.98 -18.05
C PRO A 607 -27.50 -27.62 -19.26
N GLU A 608 -27.88 -27.22 -20.48
CA GLU A 608 -27.33 -27.67 -21.75
C GLU A 608 -25.85 -27.32 -21.92
N ARG A 609 -25.40 -26.24 -21.28
CA ARG A 609 -24.00 -25.82 -21.26
C ARG A 609 -23.26 -26.25 -20.00
N GLY A 610 -23.99 -26.59 -18.94
CA GLY A 610 -23.42 -26.77 -17.60
C GLY A 610 -22.79 -25.48 -17.05
N LEU A 611 -23.25 -24.31 -17.49
CA LEU A 611 -22.68 -23.01 -17.14
C LEU A 611 -23.75 -22.02 -16.70
N PHE A 612 -23.34 -21.02 -15.93
CA PHE A 612 -24.13 -19.83 -15.66
C PHE A 612 -23.83 -18.75 -16.71
N ALA A 613 -24.86 -18.16 -17.29
CA ALA A 613 -24.72 -17.01 -18.16
C ALA A 613 -24.50 -15.71 -17.37
N ASP A 614 -23.82 -14.74 -17.99
CA ASP A 614 -23.62 -13.40 -17.43
C ASP A 614 -24.88 -12.53 -17.58
N THR A 615 -25.76 -12.88 -18.54
CA THR A 615 -26.98 -12.17 -18.92
C THR A 615 -28.22 -13.04 -18.76
N ALA A 616 -29.38 -12.43 -18.56
CA ALA A 616 -30.64 -13.17 -18.44
C ALA A 616 -31.03 -13.87 -19.76
N GLU A 617 -30.60 -13.33 -20.91
CA GLU A 617 -30.82 -13.91 -22.23
C GLU A 617 -30.01 -15.20 -22.46
N GLY A 618 -28.90 -15.41 -21.75
CA GLY A 618 -28.10 -16.63 -21.88
C GLY A 618 -27.09 -16.61 -23.04
N ASN A 619 -26.64 -15.43 -23.45
CA ASN A 619 -25.79 -15.25 -24.63
C ASN A 619 -24.30 -14.99 -24.32
N GLU A 620 -23.96 -14.59 -23.10
CA GLU A 620 -22.59 -14.33 -22.66
C GLU A 620 -22.23 -15.18 -21.43
N TYR A 621 -20.97 -15.62 -21.34
CA TYR A 621 -20.48 -16.50 -20.28
C TYR A 621 -19.04 -16.12 -19.92
N SER A 622 -18.75 -15.99 -18.63
CA SER A 622 -17.42 -15.63 -18.14
C SER A 622 -16.89 -16.64 -17.12
N GLU A 623 -15.56 -16.71 -17.00
CA GLU A 623 -14.92 -17.41 -15.87
C GLU A 623 -15.29 -16.77 -14.52
N HIS A 624 -15.54 -15.45 -14.50
CA HIS A 624 -15.90 -14.68 -13.31
C HIS A 624 -17.19 -15.19 -12.69
N MET A 625 -18.23 -15.35 -13.50
CA MET A 625 -19.53 -15.84 -13.07
C MET A 625 -19.40 -17.25 -12.49
N GLN A 626 -18.71 -18.16 -13.19
CA GLN A 626 -18.56 -19.53 -12.72
C GLN A 626 -17.77 -19.60 -11.42
N ALA A 627 -16.64 -18.87 -11.34
CA ALA A 627 -15.80 -18.84 -10.15
C ALA A 627 -16.57 -18.32 -8.94
N MET A 628 -17.31 -17.21 -9.07
CA MET A 628 -18.10 -16.67 -7.97
C MET A 628 -19.20 -17.62 -7.50
N MET A 629 -19.92 -18.27 -8.44
CA MET A 629 -20.97 -19.23 -8.09
C MET A 629 -20.42 -20.46 -7.36
N LEU A 630 -19.28 -21.00 -7.81
CA LEU A 630 -18.60 -22.12 -7.14
C LEU A 630 -18.07 -21.73 -5.76
N LEU A 631 -17.51 -20.52 -5.62
CA LEU A 631 -16.94 -20.04 -4.36
C LEU A 631 -17.99 -19.60 -3.34
N ALA A 632 -19.21 -19.28 -3.77
CA ALA A 632 -20.30 -18.94 -2.88
C ALA A 632 -20.79 -20.13 -2.02
N GLY A 633 -20.48 -21.37 -2.41
CA GLY A 633 -20.75 -22.57 -1.59
C GLY A 633 -22.23 -22.87 -1.34
N THR A 634 -23.12 -22.40 -2.22
CA THR A 634 -24.59 -22.57 -2.07
C THR A 634 -25.22 -23.47 -3.12
N LEU A 635 -24.44 -23.94 -4.10
CA LEU A 635 -24.96 -24.73 -5.23
C LEU A 635 -25.35 -26.14 -4.79
N PRO A 636 -26.42 -26.71 -5.38
CA PRO A 636 -26.65 -28.15 -5.33
C PRO A 636 -25.45 -28.93 -5.91
N PRO A 637 -25.09 -30.11 -5.35
CA PRO A 637 -23.92 -30.88 -5.77
C PRO A 637 -23.87 -31.16 -7.28
N GLU A 638 -25.01 -31.45 -7.91
CA GLU A 638 -25.09 -31.74 -9.34
C GLU A 638 -24.79 -30.51 -10.22
N ILE A 639 -25.23 -29.32 -9.80
CA ILE A 639 -24.93 -28.07 -10.50
C ILE A 639 -23.48 -27.67 -10.27
N GLU A 640 -22.98 -27.83 -9.03
CA GLU A 640 -21.58 -27.55 -8.68
C GLU A 640 -20.61 -28.41 -9.50
N GLU A 641 -20.87 -29.72 -9.63
CA GLU A 641 -20.03 -30.63 -10.42
C GLU A 641 -20.08 -30.28 -11.93
N ALA A 642 -21.28 -30.02 -12.47
CA ALA A 642 -21.43 -29.63 -13.87
C ALA A 642 -20.72 -28.30 -14.17
N CYS A 643 -20.92 -27.28 -13.34
CA CYS A 643 -20.27 -25.98 -13.45
C CYS A 643 -18.75 -26.09 -13.32
N GLY A 644 -18.27 -26.88 -12.36
CA GLY A 644 -16.84 -27.10 -12.15
C GLY A 644 -16.16 -27.76 -13.35
N ARG A 645 -16.79 -28.79 -13.92
CA ARG A 645 -16.33 -29.45 -15.14
C ARG A 645 -16.33 -28.49 -16.33
N ALA A 646 -17.45 -27.79 -16.56
CA ALA A 646 -17.59 -26.88 -17.68
C ALA A 646 -16.63 -25.68 -17.61
N LEU A 647 -16.41 -25.08 -16.43
CA LEU A 647 -15.39 -24.03 -16.23
C LEU A 647 -13.99 -24.48 -16.68
N CYS A 648 -13.68 -25.76 -16.49
CA CYS A 648 -12.37 -26.30 -16.82
C CYS A 648 -12.20 -26.71 -18.29
N GLU A 649 -13.29 -26.96 -19.00
CA GLU A 649 -13.31 -27.53 -20.35
C GLU A 649 -13.72 -26.51 -21.42
N ALA A 650 -14.55 -25.52 -21.06
CA ALA A 650 -15.04 -24.51 -22.00
C ALA A 650 -13.93 -23.55 -22.44
N GLU A 651 -13.81 -23.37 -23.76
CA GLU A 651 -12.81 -22.49 -24.38
C GLU A 651 -13.37 -21.11 -24.79
N ASP A 652 -14.71 -20.97 -24.81
CA ASP A 652 -15.44 -19.78 -25.30
C ASP A 652 -15.86 -18.81 -24.18
N LEU A 653 -15.32 -18.96 -22.97
CA LEU A 653 -15.60 -18.06 -21.84
C LEU A 653 -14.81 -16.76 -21.96
N VAL A 654 -15.45 -15.64 -21.62
CA VAL A 654 -14.74 -14.39 -21.29
C VAL A 654 -13.78 -14.68 -20.14
N ARG A 655 -12.48 -14.43 -20.37
CA ARG A 655 -11.41 -14.87 -19.46
C ARG A 655 -11.21 -13.86 -18.33
N ALA A 656 -10.99 -14.35 -17.12
CA ALA A 656 -10.45 -13.56 -16.03
C ALA A 656 -9.05 -13.05 -16.39
N THR A 657 -8.78 -11.78 -16.11
CA THR A 657 -7.45 -11.18 -16.24
C THR A 657 -6.79 -11.09 -14.86
N VAL A 658 -5.81 -10.21 -14.70
CA VAL A 658 -4.83 -10.27 -13.61
C VAL A 658 -5.48 -10.24 -12.23
N TYR A 659 -6.38 -9.28 -11.98
CA TYR A 659 -7.10 -9.15 -10.71
C TYR A 659 -7.97 -10.38 -10.41
N PHE A 660 -8.91 -10.69 -11.30
CA PHE A 660 -9.91 -11.72 -11.00
C PHE A 660 -9.37 -13.14 -11.10
N THR A 661 -8.18 -13.34 -11.66
CA THR A 661 -7.47 -14.62 -11.63
C THR A 661 -7.24 -15.12 -10.19
N PHE A 662 -7.17 -14.24 -9.18
CA PHE A 662 -7.17 -14.65 -7.78
C PHE A 662 -8.34 -15.59 -7.44
N TYR A 663 -9.56 -15.19 -7.82
CA TYR A 663 -10.76 -15.96 -7.58
C TYR A 663 -10.83 -17.22 -8.45
N LEU A 664 -10.36 -17.14 -9.69
CA LEU A 664 -10.24 -18.32 -10.55
C LEU A 664 -9.28 -19.35 -9.95
N PHE A 665 -8.18 -18.92 -9.33
CA PHE A 665 -7.24 -19.79 -8.64
C PHE A 665 -7.82 -20.42 -7.37
N GLU A 666 -8.65 -19.70 -6.63
CA GLU A 666 -9.43 -20.30 -5.54
C GLU A 666 -10.42 -21.36 -6.07
N ALA A 667 -11.06 -21.12 -7.21
CA ALA A 667 -11.94 -22.10 -7.85
C ALA A 667 -11.16 -23.33 -8.35
N TYR A 668 -10.02 -23.16 -9.02
CA TYR A 668 -9.15 -24.26 -9.43
C TYR A 668 -8.63 -25.05 -8.22
N ARG A 669 -8.35 -24.40 -7.10
CA ARG A 669 -7.98 -25.09 -5.86
C ARG A 669 -9.11 -25.98 -5.37
N LYS A 670 -10.33 -25.44 -5.30
CA LYS A 670 -11.53 -26.17 -4.90
C LYS A 670 -11.79 -27.38 -5.81
N LEU A 671 -11.54 -27.23 -7.11
CA LEU A 671 -11.71 -28.28 -8.13
C LEU A 671 -10.49 -29.21 -8.27
N ASN A 672 -9.42 -29.00 -7.49
CA ASN A 672 -8.16 -29.75 -7.57
C ASN A 672 -7.55 -29.76 -9.00
N ARG A 673 -7.39 -28.57 -9.61
CA ARG A 673 -6.87 -28.37 -10.97
C ARG A 673 -5.52 -27.64 -11.01
N PRO A 674 -4.44 -28.23 -10.46
CA PRO A 674 -3.11 -27.62 -10.48
C PRO A 674 -2.54 -27.47 -11.90
N ASP A 675 -3.02 -28.25 -12.86
CA ASP A 675 -2.68 -28.14 -14.29
C ASP A 675 -3.20 -26.84 -14.92
N LEU A 676 -4.44 -26.45 -14.61
CA LEU A 676 -5.03 -25.20 -15.10
C LEU A 676 -4.45 -23.98 -14.38
N PHE A 677 -4.16 -24.13 -13.08
CA PHE A 677 -3.42 -23.13 -12.33
C PHE A 677 -2.07 -22.84 -13.01
N ASP A 678 -1.27 -23.88 -13.26
CA ASP A 678 0.06 -23.72 -13.89
C ASP A 678 -0.03 -23.13 -15.30
N ARG A 679 -1.02 -23.52 -16.10
CA ARG A 679 -1.25 -22.94 -17.44
C ARG A 679 -1.56 -21.45 -17.35
N ARG A 680 -2.43 -21.05 -16.42
CA ARG A 680 -2.83 -19.65 -16.27
C ARG A 680 -1.70 -18.75 -15.78
N LEU A 681 -0.64 -19.30 -15.15
CA LEU A 681 0.57 -18.53 -14.86
C LEU A 681 1.26 -17.97 -16.11
N ASP A 682 0.93 -18.43 -17.32
CA ASP A 682 1.49 -17.90 -18.57
C ASP A 682 1.33 -16.38 -18.72
N VAL A 683 0.22 -15.81 -18.22
CA VAL A 683 0.02 -14.35 -18.20
C VAL A 683 1.12 -13.64 -17.41
N PHE A 684 1.58 -14.24 -16.30
CA PHE A 684 2.63 -13.70 -15.44
C PHE A 684 4.03 -14.03 -15.97
N ARG A 685 4.21 -15.20 -16.61
CA ARG A 685 5.45 -15.55 -17.32
C ARG A 685 5.74 -14.58 -18.45
N GLU A 686 4.71 -14.09 -19.13
CA GLU A 686 4.88 -13.07 -20.16
C GLU A 686 5.36 -11.73 -19.58
N MET A 687 4.89 -11.35 -18.37
CA MET A 687 5.40 -10.15 -17.69
C MET A 687 6.91 -10.25 -17.41
N GLU A 688 7.38 -11.41 -16.95
CA GLU A 688 8.82 -11.66 -16.78
C GLU A 688 9.57 -11.50 -18.12
N ARG A 689 9.03 -12.08 -19.20
CA ARG A 689 9.62 -11.97 -20.54
C ARG A 689 9.65 -10.54 -21.06
N LEU A 690 8.74 -9.67 -20.66
CA LEU A 690 8.75 -8.25 -21.04
C LEU A 690 9.83 -7.41 -20.33
N GLY A 691 10.61 -8.02 -19.43
CA GLY A 691 11.67 -7.36 -18.67
C GLY A 691 11.16 -6.52 -17.49
N LEU A 692 9.95 -6.79 -17.01
CA LEU A 692 9.36 -6.13 -15.85
C LEU A 692 10.08 -6.54 -14.54
N ALA A 693 10.12 -5.62 -13.58
CA ALA A 693 10.62 -5.88 -12.23
C ALA A 693 9.48 -6.23 -11.25
N THR A 694 8.27 -5.80 -11.57
CA THR A 694 7.03 -5.96 -10.79
C THR A 694 5.91 -6.46 -11.72
N LEU A 695 4.73 -6.73 -11.17
CA LEU A 695 3.60 -7.28 -11.91
C LEU A 695 2.59 -6.19 -12.33
N LEU A 696 1.97 -6.37 -13.51
CA LEU A 696 1.12 -5.37 -14.18
C LEU A 696 -0.28 -5.23 -13.54
N GLU A 697 -0.93 -4.10 -13.81
CA GLU A 697 -2.35 -3.84 -13.55
C GLU A 697 -3.27 -4.77 -14.37
N GLU A 698 -3.02 -4.87 -15.66
CA GLU A 698 -3.79 -5.71 -16.59
C GLU A 698 -2.81 -6.34 -17.61
N PRO A 699 -3.24 -7.34 -18.41
CA PRO A 699 -2.42 -7.81 -19.53
C PRO A 699 -2.11 -6.65 -20.48
N GLU A 700 -1.03 -6.77 -21.27
CA GLU A 700 -0.69 -5.73 -22.24
C GLU A 700 -1.88 -5.38 -23.18
N PRO A 701 -2.09 -4.09 -23.49
CA PRO A 701 -1.31 -2.93 -23.05
C PRO A 701 -1.76 -2.37 -21.68
N SER A 702 -0.85 -2.34 -20.70
CA SER A 702 -1.14 -1.93 -19.31
C SER A 702 -0.79 -0.47 -19.04
N ARG A 703 -1.55 0.18 -18.14
CA ARG A 703 -1.20 1.51 -17.62
C ARG A 703 -0.11 1.42 -16.57
N SER A 704 -0.27 0.66 -15.48
CA SER A 704 0.77 0.53 -14.45
C SER A 704 1.62 -0.73 -14.62
N ASP A 705 2.93 -0.58 -14.39
CA ASP A 705 3.91 -1.67 -14.37
C ASP A 705 4.14 -2.24 -12.96
N CYS A 706 3.49 -1.70 -11.93
CA CYS A 706 3.53 -2.18 -10.55
C CYS A 706 2.15 -2.02 -9.90
N HIS A 707 1.34 -3.09 -9.87
CA HIS A 707 -0.02 -3.03 -9.35
C HIS A 707 -0.33 -4.15 -8.37
N ALA A 708 -0.84 -3.81 -7.19
CA ALA A 708 -0.83 -4.68 -6.04
C ALA A 708 -1.75 -5.91 -6.16
N TRP A 709 -2.90 -5.76 -6.82
CA TRP A 709 -3.81 -6.88 -7.04
C TRP A 709 -3.23 -8.04 -7.85
N SER A 710 -2.04 -7.89 -8.46
CA SER A 710 -1.40 -8.91 -9.27
C SER A 710 -0.45 -9.80 -8.46
N ALA A 711 -0.10 -9.37 -7.24
CA ALA A 711 0.81 -10.09 -6.35
C ALA A 711 0.19 -11.38 -5.77
N HIS A 712 -1.09 -11.65 -6.02
CA HIS A 712 -1.81 -12.81 -5.46
C HIS A 712 -1.21 -14.17 -5.82
N ILE A 713 -0.42 -14.27 -6.90
CA ILE A 713 0.25 -15.53 -7.26
C ILE A 713 1.12 -16.05 -6.12
N LEU A 714 1.72 -15.13 -5.34
CA LEU A 714 2.53 -15.49 -4.19
C LEU A 714 1.69 -16.10 -3.08
N TYR A 715 0.47 -15.58 -2.86
CA TYR A 715 -0.47 -16.16 -1.90
C TYR A 715 -0.79 -17.60 -2.30
N HIS A 716 -1.10 -17.83 -3.57
CA HIS A 716 -1.43 -19.17 -4.05
C HIS A 716 -0.25 -20.13 -4.03
N PHE A 717 1.00 -19.67 -4.16
CA PHE A 717 2.15 -20.54 -3.96
C PHE A 717 2.20 -21.11 -2.53
N TYR A 718 1.85 -20.32 -1.52
CA TYR A 718 1.76 -20.78 -0.13
C TYR A 718 0.46 -21.55 0.18
N ALA A 719 -0.69 -20.99 -0.21
CA ALA A 719 -2.01 -21.44 0.23
C ALA A 719 -2.69 -22.43 -0.71
N SER A 720 -2.24 -22.56 -1.96
CA SER A 720 -2.78 -23.51 -2.94
C SER A 720 -1.75 -24.57 -3.33
N MET A 721 -0.56 -24.18 -3.81
CA MET A 721 0.46 -25.13 -4.27
C MET A 721 1.11 -25.88 -3.10
N LEU A 722 1.67 -25.16 -2.11
CA LEU A 722 2.15 -25.76 -0.87
C LEU A 722 0.97 -26.26 -0.02
N GLY A 723 -0.17 -25.56 -0.14
CA GLY A 723 -1.46 -26.01 0.36
C GLY A 723 -1.71 -25.77 1.84
N VAL A 724 -0.99 -24.85 2.48
CA VAL A 724 -1.14 -24.57 3.91
C VAL A 724 -2.21 -23.50 4.13
N ARG A 725 -3.30 -23.85 4.80
CA ARG A 725 -4.41 -22.92 5.09
C ARG A 725 -4.94 -23.06 6.52
N PRO A 726 -5.37 -21.96 7.16
CA PRO A 726 -6.02 -22.02 8.45
C PRO A 726 -7.39 -22.70 8.38
N VAL A 727 -7.71 -23.43 9.43
CA VAL A 727 -9.04 -24.00 9.71
C VAL A 727 -9.56 -23.40 11.01
N GLY A 728 -10.79 -22.89 10.94
CA GLY A 728 -11.43 -22.19 12.05
C GLY A 728 -10.88 -20.77 12.26
N PHE A 729 -11.30 -20.16 13.36
CA PHE A 729 -10.94 -18.78 13.70
C PHE A 729 -9.55 -18.70 14.35
N GLY A 730 -8.70 -17.80 13.87
CA GLY A 730 -7.36 -17.54 14.40
C GLY A 730 -6.36 -18.66 14.18
N PHE A 731 -6.45 -19.36 13.06
CA PHE A 731 -5.53 -20.41 12.63
C PHE A 731 -5.39 -21.55 13.67
N ARG A 732 -6.46 -21.85 14.41
CA ARG A 732 -6.43 -22.84 15.51
C ARG A 732 -6.17 -24.28 15.04
N ALA A 733 -6.46 -24.57 13.78
CA ALA A 733 -6.10 -25.82 13.13
C ALA A 733 -5.59 -25.54 11.70
N VAL A 734 -4.94 -26.51 11.09
CA VAL A 734 -4.37 -26.37 9.74
C VAL A 734 -4.89 -27.43 8.77
N GLU A 735 -5.22 -27.00 7.55
CA GLU A 735 -5.29 -27.86 6.38
C GLU A 735 -3.94 -27.81 5.66
N VAL A 736 -3.38 -28.97 5.32
CA VAL A 736 -2.26 -29.09 4.38
C VAL A 736 -2.71 -29.92 3.19
N ARG A 737 -2.90 -29.28 2.05
CA ARG A 737 -3.36 -29.93 0.81
C ARG A 737 -2.50 -29.48 -0.38
N PRO A 738 -1.31 -30.06 -0.57
CA PRO A 738 -0.44 -29.68 -1.68
C PRO A 738 -1.10 -29.98 -3.03
N GLN A 739 -1.14 -28.99 -3.91
CA GLN A 739 -1.69 -29.13 -5.27
C GLN A 739 -0.62 -28.75 -6.29
N LEU A 740 0.17 -29.75 -6.66
CA LEU A 740 1.31 -29.59 -7.56
C LEU A 740 1.01 -30.24 -8.92
N PRO A 741 1.52 -29.68 -10.03
CA PRO A 741 1.53 -30.40 -11.29
C PRO A 741 2.26 -31.74 -11.16
N PRO A 742 1.90 -32.77 -11.95
CA PRO A 742 2.51 -34.09 -11.85
C PRO A 742 4.04 -34.06 -11.91
N GLY A 743 4.68 -34.82 -11.03
CA GLY A 743 6.15 -34.96 -10.98
C GLY A 743 6.89 -33.78 -10.34
N ARG A 744 6.19 -32.76 -9.82
CA ARG A 744 6.80 -31.58 -9.20
C ARG A 744 6.97 -31.71 -7.71
N THR A 745 7.96 -30.99 -7.18
CA THR A 745 8.23 -30.89 -5.75
C THR A 745 8.19 -29.43 -5.32
N LEU A 746 7.63 -29.17 -4.15
CA LEU A 746 7.66 -27.86 -3.52
C LEU A 746 7.97 -28.00 -2.04
N LYS A 747 8.87 -27.14 -1.56
CA LYS A 747 9.20 -27.02 -0.15
C LYS A 747 8.93 -25.60 0.31
N GLY A 748 8.45 -25.46 1.53
CA GLY A 748 8.22 -24.14 2.09
C GLY A 748 7.83 -24.17 3.55
N ARG A 749 7.74 -22.98 4.11
CA ARG A 749 7.23 -22.75 5.46
C ARG A 749 6.26 -21.58 5.45
N VAL A 750 5.20 -21.71 6.21
CA VAL A 750 4.19 -20.66 6.43
C VAL A 750 4.20 -20.27 7.89
N VAL A 751 4.32 -18.98 8.15
CA VAL A 751 4.34 -18.45 9.51
C VAL A 751 2.98 -18.58 10.19
N HIS A 752 2.99 -18.86 11.49
CA HIS A 752 1.77 -18.94 12.31
C HIS A 752 1.66 -17.70 13.21
N PRO A 753 0.48 -17.07 13.34
CA PRO A 753 0.29 -15.81 14.10
C PRO A 753 0.68 -15.95 15.58
N ALA A 754 0.43 -17.12 16.19
CA ALA A 754 0.79 -17.40 17.58
C ALA A 754 2.26 -17.85 17.78
N GLY A 755 3.08 -17.80 16.73
CA GLY A 755 4.50 -18.17 16.74
C GLY A 755 4.79 -19.53 16.09
N GLY A 756 6.02 -19.71 15.60
CA GLY A 756 6.44 -20.90 14.86
C GLY A 756 6.01 -20.88 13.38
N THR A 757 6.24 -22.00 12.68
CA THR A 757 5.96 -22.17 11.26
C THR A 757 5.38 -23.55 10.98
N VAL A 758 4.49 -23.63 9.98
CA VAL A 758 4.08 -24.88 9.33
C VAL A 758 5.05 -25.13 8.19
N GLU A 759 5.90 -26.16 8.30
CA GLU A 759 6.86 -26.53 7.25
C GLU A 759 6.31 -27.70 6.45
N VAL A 760 6.41 -27.63 5.13
CA VAL A 760 5.91 -28.64 4.20
C VAL A 760 6.96 -28.90 3.13
N GLU A 761 7.22 -30.18 2.88
CA GLU A 761 7.94 -30.66 1.70
C GLU A 761 7.07 -31.71 1.04
N ALA A 762 6.59 -31.44 -0.17
CA ALA A 762 5.64 -32.29 -0.88
C ALA A 762 6.12 -32.59 -2.30
N GLY A 763 5.97 -33.84 -2.73
CA GLY A 763 6.35 -34.30 -4.07
C GLY A 763 5.82 -35.71 -4.39
N PRO A 764 6.33 -36.36 -5.45
CA PRO A 764 5.80 -37.66 -5.92
C PRO A 764 5.92 -38.81 -4.91
N GLY A 765 6.87 -38.73 -3.96
CA GLY A 765 7.09 -39.75 -2.93
C GLY A 765 6.23 -39.60 -1.68
N GLY A 766 5.37 -38.57 -1.61
CA GLY A 766 4.60 -38.21 -0.42
C GLY A 766 4.96 -36.83 0.10
N ALA A 767 4.72 -36.59 1.39
CA ALA A 767 4.99 -35.31 2.02
C ALA A 767 5.55 -35.45 3.44
N THR A 768 6.36 -34.48 3.84
CA THR A 768 6.74 -34.23 5.24
C THR A 768 6.07 -32.94 5.69
N VAL A 769 5.41 -32.98 6.84
CA VAL A 769 4.79 -31.80 7.45
C VAL A 769 5.28 -31.63 8.89
N VAL A 770 5.80 -30.46 9.24
CA VAL A 770 6.21 -30.11 10.61
C VAL A 770 5.30 -29.02 11.14
N LEU A 771 4.60 -29.31 12.24
CA LEU A 771 3.70 -28.37 12.90
C LEU A 771 4.30 -27.80 14.19
N PRO A 772 4.01 -26.53 14.54
CA PRO A 772 4.27 -25.99 15.87
C PRO A 772 3.59 -26.81 16.98
N GLN A 773 4.12 -26.76 18.20
CA GLN A 773 3.66 -27.58 19.34
C GLN A 773 2.17 -27.37 19.71
N HIS A 774 1.60 -26.22 19.39
CA HIS A 774 0.22 -25.86 19.70
C HIS A 774 -0.76 -26.11 18.55
N LEU A 775 -0.30 -26.64 17.42
CA LEU A 775 -1.09 -26.76 16.20
C LEU A 775 -1.29 -28.23 15.81
N SER A 776 -2.53 -28.56 15.47
CA SER A 776 -2.92 -29.84 14.86
C SER A 776 -3.70 -29.59 13.57
N GLY A 777 -3.88 -30.61 12.76
CA GLY A 777 -4.55 -30.41 11.49
C GLY A 777 -4.87 -31.66 10.72
N THR A 778 -5.11 -31.49 9.43
CA THR A 778 -5.36 -32.59 8.50
C THR A 778 -4.60 -32.36 7.21
N TYR A 779 -3.88 -33.40 6.78
CA TYR A 779 -3.29 -33.47 5.46
C TYR A 779 -4.26 -34.14 4.49
N TYR A 780 -4.42 -33.58 3.30
CA TYR A 780 -5.20 -34.19 2.22
C TYR A 780 -4.27 -34.57 1.08
N ALA A 781 -4.15 -35.87 0.83
CA ALA A 781 -3.37 -36.41 -0.27
C ALA A 781 -4.07 -36.18 -1.63
N PRO A 782 -3.33 -36.23 -2.75
CA PRO A 782 -3.90 -36.01 -4.08
C PRO A 782 -5.04 -36.98 -4.47
N ASP A 783 -5.07 -38.18 -3.87
CA ASP A 783 -6.12 -39.19 -4.04
C ASP A 783 -7.38 -38.92 -3.17
N GLY A 784 -7.39 -37.82 -2.40
CA GLY A 784 -8.47 -37.44 -1.50
C GLY A 784 -8.35 -38.04 -0.08
N ARG A 785 -7.35 -38.86 0.20
CA ARG A 785 -7.15 -39.45 1.54
C ARG A 785 -6.79 -38.39 2.56
N ALA A 786 -7.54 -38.36 3.67
CA ALA A 786 -7.27 -37.50 4.81
C ALA A 786 -6.37 -38.20 5.84
N VAL A 787 -5.35 -37.50 6.34
CA VAL A 787 -4.42 -37.97 7.36
C VAL A 787 -4.36 -36.94 8.49
N ALA A 788 -4.61 -37.36 9.73
CA ALA A 788 -4.50 -36.47 10.89
C ALA A 788 -3.04 -36.02 11.07
N LEU A 789 -2.84 -34.73 11.31
CA LEU A 789 -1.55 -34.14 11.61
C LEU A 789 -1.45 -33.81 13.10
N ASN A 790 -0.42 -34.35 13.75
CA ASN A 790 -0.09 -34.05 15.14
C ASN A 790 0.99 -32.96 15.21
N PRO A 791 1.14 -32.28 16.36
CA PRO A 791 2.28 -31.39 16.58
C PRO A 791 3.63 -32.08 16.32
N GLY A 792 4.59 -31.35 15.77
CA GLY A 792 5.90 -31.90 15.37
C GLY A 792 5.90 -32.51 13.97
N ARG A 793 6.82 -33.46 13.73
CA ARG A 793 7.07 -34.04 12.40
C ARG A 793 6.07 -35.15 12.06
N ASN A 794 5.46 -35.05 10.89
CA ASN A 794 4.54 -36.01 10.32
C ASN A 794 5.08 -36.47 8.95
N GLU A 795 5.12 -37.78 8.72
CA GLU A 795 5.53 -38.37 7.43
C GLU A 795 4.33 -39.00 6.75
N ILE A 796 3.98 -38.48 5.58
CA ILE A 796 2.86 -38.94 4.76
C ILE A 796 3.40 -39.68 3.55
N LYS A 797 3.03 -40.96 3.43
CA LYS A 797 3.35 -41.76 2.23
C LYS A 797 2.48 -41.32 1.06
N GLY A 798 3.11 -41.17 -0.10
CA GLY A 798 2.48 -40.83 -1.38
C GLY A 798 1.47 -41.87 -1.86
#